data_AF-A0A7K1JZ25-F1
#
_entry.id   AF-A0A7K1JZ25-F1
#
_cell.length_a   1.000
_cell.length_b   1.000
_cell.length_c   1.000
_cell.angle_alpha   90.00
_cell.angle_beta   90.00
_cell.angle_gamma   90.00
#
_symmetry.space_group_name_H-M   'P 1'
#
loop_
_entity.id
_entity.type
_entity.pdbx_description
1 polymer ?
#
loop_
_entity_poly.entity_id
_entity_poly.type
_entity_poly.pdbx_seq_one_letter_code
_entity_poly.pdbx_strand_id
1 'polypeptide(L)'
;MTVQGSATPEVASGGDGDYRKARLIAIVTGVLGALLAIATPLLPVQQDTAQLNWPQNNTLASVNAPLIGYVATDLTITVPCAAAKPLDGHNSVLLSTVPKQAPNAVDRGMLIQRTGGDLVVIVRNVPVVSAPFADVIGPDCQRLEVTAHSDKVTGTFVGLTQGPKDARPGQPRAGERGGYDFRPQIVGVFTDLSGPAPAGLKLSATVDTRYSSSPTALKFIAMILGVVLTGISLLALHTLDTADGRRHKRFLPERWWKPRPLDMLVGAVLVWWHFVGANTSDDGYILTMARVAEHSGYMANYYRWFGTPEAPFGWYYDLLTIWAHVSTSSVWMRLPTLLMAVLCWAVISREVIPRLGHAARTNPIVPWTAAAMFLAFWLPFNNGLRPEPIIAVGILLTWCSVERSIATNRLLPAAVACIIGALTLFSGPTGIASIGALLVAIGPLRTIVGKRAKRFGYAALLAPILAAGLVTLIVIFRDQTLVGEIQASALKSAVGPSLNWFDEHVRYERLFLPTTDGAISRRFPVLALVIALGVAVAMTLRKNKIPGTASGPSRRIIGITLISFVAIMFTPTKWTHHFGVFAGLAGSLGALAAVAVTAAAMRSPRNRTLYAAIVLFVLALSFSSVNGWWYVSNFGVPWSNSFPQWHFGISTVFFGLSVLAILAAAWIHFTGRDHPGRTPMHPVLARLAESPLAVGTWLVVIWSVFSLTAGMVNQYPAWSVGRSNLDALRGNGCGLANDVLVEESPNAGMLQPIDAPVGQALAADTNILFNPNGIPSDVSADEENNPQSSDSFVQRDKGGNNANGSQEGTEGGTTFAPGVNGSLARLPFDLKPESTPVMGSYQVGSQRAARLQSAWYRLPPKDATKPLIVLAAAGRFDPYELQVQFAREDGKVMGAISFADLGPSPAWRNLRMSRDAIPTEATRIRLLATDDDLAPQHWIAITPPRVPSLRTLQEVVGSDPVFLDWLVGLAFPCQRPFDHKNGVVEIPKWRILPDRFGAEANSPVMDYLGGGPLGITELLLKATPVPTYLQNDWFRDWGALQKFTPYYKDATEAQLRLGTTVHSGLWTPGPLRKSR
;
A
#
# COMPACT_ATOMS: atom_id res chain seq x y z
N MET A 1 -36.51 27.22 84.30
CA MET A 1 -37.76 27.38 83.51
C MET A 1 -37.39 28.26 82.34
N THR A 2 -37.46 27.90 81.05
CA THR A 2 -38.28 26.93 80.31
C THR A 2 -37.50 26.49 79.07
N VAL A 3 -37.62 25.21 78.72
CA VAL A 3 -36.96 24.55 77.59
C VAL A 3 -37.68 24.92 76.29
N GLN A 4 -36.97 25.49 75.30
CA GLN A 4 -37.43 25.58 73.91
C GLN A 4 -36.68 24.53 73.08
N GLY A 5 -37.44 23.55 72.56
CA GLY A 5 -36.94 22.52 71.67
C GLY A 5 -36.63 23.07 70.28
N SER A 6 -35.39 22.92 69.85
CA SER A 6 -35.00 23.06 68.46
C SER A 6 -35.30 21.75 67.74
N ALA A 7 -36.34 21.74 66.91
CA ALA A 7 -36.60 20.66 65.97
C ALA A 7 -35.43 20.55 64.98
N THR A 8 -34.77 19.39 64.98
CA THR A 8 -33.87 18.95 63.91
C THR A 8 -34.68 18.76 62.62
N PRO A 9 -34.22 19.27 61.47
CA PRO A 9 -34.85 18.92 60.21
C PRO A 9 -34.48 17.46 59.90
N GLU A 10 -35.50 16.60 59.85
CA GLU A 10 -35.38 15.24 59.32
C GLU A 10 -34.75 15.28 57.92
N VAL A 11 -33.58 14.65 57.82
CA VAL A 11 -32.94 14.31 56.55
C VAL A 11 -33.83 13.26 55.89
N ALA A 12 -34.53 13.67 54.82
CA ALA A 12 -35.31 12.77 53.98
C ALA A 12 -34.44 11.59 53.49
N SER A 13 -34.74 10.39 53.98
CA SER A 13 -34.06 9.12 53.74
C SER A 13 -34.46 8.44 52.41
N GLY A 14 -34.98 9.20 51.44
CA GLY A 14 -35.57 8.66 50.20
C GLY A 14 -34.58 8.35 49.05
N GLY A 15 -33.27 8.43 49.24
CA GLY A 15 -32.30 8.39 48.13
C GLY A 15 -31.38 7.16 48.03
N ASP A 16 -31.16 6.40 49.10
CA ASP A 16 -30.08 5.39 49.14
C ASP A 16 -30.45 4.02 48.52
N GLY A 17 -31.74 3.70 48.41
CA GLY A 17 -32.22 2.44 47.84
C GLY A 17 -31.93 2.28 46.33
N ASP A 18 -32.11 3.36 45.56
CA ASP A 18 -31.92 3.35 44.10
C ASP A 18 -30.44 3.24 43.70
N TYR A 19 -29.54 3.91 44.44
CA TYR A 19 -28.10 3.77 44.19
C TYR A 19 -27.56 2.40 44.60
N ARG A 20 -28.17 1.71 45.57
CA ARG A 20 -27.80 0.33 45.93
C ARG A 20 -28.08 -0.64 44.77
N LYS A 21 -29.23 -0.50 44.09
CA LYS A 21 -29.57 -1.29 42.90
C LYS A 21 -28.60 -1.00 41.74
N ALA A 22 -28.38 0.29 41.43
CA ALA A 22 -27.42 0.70 40.40
C ALA A 22 -26.01 0.16 40.68
N ARG A 23 -25.57 0.16 41.94
CA ARG A 23 -24.29 -0.39 42.36
C ARG A 23 -24.17 -1.88 42.06
N LEU A 24 -25.21 -2.67 42.39
CA LEU A 24 -25.22 -4.11 42.13
C LEU A 24 -25.22 -4.40 40.62
N ILE A 25 -26.06 -3.68 39.86
CA ILE A 25 -26.14 -3.83 38.39
C ILE A 25 -24.78 -3.53 37.77
N ALA A 26 -24.14 -2.41 38.13
CA ALA A 26 -22.83 -2.03 37.60
C ALA A 26 -21.74 -3.11 37.83
N ILE A 27 -21.77 -3.77 38.99
CA ILE A 27 -20.83 -4.86 39.31
C ILE A 27 -21.14 -6.10 38.46
N VAL A 28 -22.39 -6.59 38.52
CA VAL A 28 -22.77 -7.85 37.90
C VAL A 28 -22.64 -7.76 36.38
N THR A 29 -23.21 -6.73 35.75
CA THR A 29 -23.15 -6.60 34.29
C THR A 29 -21.76 -6.20 33.80
N GLY A 30 -21.00 -5.42 34.59
CA GLY A 30 -19.62 -5.10 34.26
C GLY A 30 -18.68 -6.32 34.29
N VAL A 31 -18.78 -7.14 35.33
CA VAL A 31 -17.98 -8.38 35.43
C VAL A 31 -18.39 -9.40 34.37
N LEU A 32 -19.69 -9.63 34.17
CA LEU A 32 -20.17 -10.57 33.15
C LEU A 32 -19.82 -10.09 31.74
N GLY A 33 -19.95 -8.79 31.43
CA GLY A 33 -19.54 -8.22 30.15
C GLY A 33 -18.04 -8.42 29.89
N ALA A 34 -17.20 -8.18 30.89
CA ALA A 34 -15.77 -8.42 30.81
C ALA A 34 -15.43 -9.91 30.61
N LEU A 35 -16.07 -10.82 31.35
CA LEU A 35 -15.86 -12.27 31.22
C LEU A 35 -16.26 -12.79 29.83
N LEU A 36 -17.39 -12.35 29.29
CA LEU A 36 -17.83 -12.73 27.95
C LEU A 36 -16.89 -12.21 26.86
N ALA A 37 -16.38 -10.99 27.02
CA ALA A 37 -15.39 -10.43 26.10
C ALA A 37 -14.07 -11.25 26.12
N ILE A 38 -13.60 -11.68 27.29
CA ILE A 38 -12.41 -12.53 27.43
C ILE A 38 -12.67 -13.95 26.88
N ALA A 39 -13.88 -14.48 27.03
CA ALA A 39 -14.22 -15.82 26.56
C ALA A 39 -14.39 -15.88 25.02
N THR A 40 -14.87 -14.80 24.39
CA THR A 40 -15.13 -14.70 22.94
C THR A 40 -14.03 -15.30 22.04
N PRO A 41 -12.72 -14.96 22.20
CA PRO A 41 -11.65 -15.53 21.38
C PRO A 41 -11.45 -17.05 21.50
N LEU A 42 -11.95 -17.66 22.59
CA LEU A 42 -11.79 -19.08 22.90
C LEU A 42 -12.99 -19.93 22.44
N LEU A 43 -14.11 -19.28 22.10
CA LEU A 43 -15.35 -19.97 21.71
C LEU A 43 -15.23 -20.63 20.34
N PRO A 44 -15.98 -21.73 20.09
CA PRO A 44 -15.90 -22.47 18.83
C PRO A 44 -16.34 -21.66 17.61
N VAL A 45 -15.74 -21.97 16.47
CA VAL A 45 -16.06 -21.44 15.14
C VAL A 45 -16.37 -22.58 14.17
N GLN A 46 -17.15 -22.31 13.14
CA GLN A 46 -17.43 -23.24 12.05
C GLN A 46 -16.51 -22.89 10.87
N GLN A 47 -15.61 -23.80 10.50
CA GLN A 47 -14.70 -23.67 9.37
C GLN A 47 -15.29 -24.33 8.12
N ASP A 48 -15.17 -23.66 6.98
CA ASP A 48 -15.46 -24.23 5.67
C ASP A 48 -14.22 -24.98 5.15
N THR A 49 -14.28 -26.30 5.07
CA THR A 49 -13.16 -27.16 4.63
C THR A 49 -13.19 -27.34 3.12
N ALA A 50 -12.03 -27.31 2.46
CA ALA A 50 -11.91 -27.56 1.03
C ALA A 50 -10.85 -28.62 0.71
N GLN A 51 -11.19 -29.57 -0.17
CA GLN A 51 -10.29 -30.60 -0.67
C GLN A 51 -10.22 -30.57 -2.19
N LEU A 52 -9.00 -30.58 -2.72
CA LEU A 52 -8.71 -30.75 -4.14
C LEU A 52 -8.50 -32.25 -4.42
N ASN A 53 -9.37 -32.84 -5.23
CA ASN A 53 -9.27 -34.22 -5.68
C ASN A 53 -9.07 -34.27 -7.20
N TRP A 54 -8.15 -35.11 -7.65
CA TRP A 54 -7.87 -35.36 -9.07
C TRP A 54 -7.56 -36.86 -9.26
N PRO A 55 -7.96 -37.51 -10.36
CA PRO A 55 -8.61 -36.98 -11.58
C PRO A 55 -10.06 -36.53 -11.37
N GLN A 56 -10.51 -35.58 -12.19
CA GLN A 56 -11.91 -35.11 -12.24
C GLN A 56 -12.56 -35.65 -13.52
N ASN A 57 -13.86 -35.98 -13.47
CA ASN A 57 -14.61 -36.54 -14.61
C ASN A 57 -14.01 -37.81 -15.23
N ASN A 58 -13.17 -38.56 -14.50
CA ASN A 58 -12.45 -39.75 -14.97
C ASN A 58 -11.58 -39.51 -16.22
N THR A 59 -11.10 -38.28 -16.45
CA THR A 59 -10.18 -37.95 -17.54
C THR A 59 -8.84 -37.45 -17.01
N LEU A 60 -7.79 -37.66 -17.79
CA LEU A 60 -6.46 -37.07 -17.57
C LEU A 60 -6.43 -35.64 -18.11
N ALA A 61 -7.25 -34.77 -17.52
CA ALA A 61 -7.27 -33.34 -17.82
C ALA A 61 -6.50 -32.57 -16.73
N SER A 62 -5.70 -31.59 -17.16
CA SER A 62 -5.05 -30.67 -16.22
C SER A 62 -6.09 -29.72 -15.61
N VAL A 63 -5.91 -29.37 -14.34
CA VAL A 63 -6.80 -28.44 -13.63
C VAL A 63 -6.02 -27.35 -12.91
N ASN A 64 -6.57 -26.14 -12.89
CA ASN A 64 -6.01 -25.00 -12.18
C ASN A 64 -6.62 -24.89 -10.78
N ALA A 65 -5.78 -24.78 -9.76
CA ALA A 65 -6.18 -24.62 -8.36
C ALA A 65 -5.12 -23.80 -7.60
N PRO A 66 -4.93 -22.51 -7.95
CA PRO A 66 -3.90 -21.68 -7.34
C PRO A 66 -4.17 -21.36 -5.88
N LEU A 67 -3.37 -21.93 -4.98
CA LEU A 67 -3.56 -21.77 -3.54
C LEU A 67 -2.95 -20.45 -3.04
N ILE A 68 -3.75 -19.62 -2.36
CA ILE A 68 -3.28 -18.35 -1.77
C ILE A 68 -2.25 -18.58 -0.66
N GLY A 69 -2.40 -19.66 0.10
CA GLY A 69 -1.46 -20.11 1.13
C GLY A 69 -0.20 -20.80 0.58
N TYR A 70 -0.07 -20.88 -0.75
CA TYR A 70 0.95 -21.59 -1.54
C TYR A 70 0.94 -23.12 -1.39
N VAL A 71 0.78 -23.64 -0.18
CA VAL A 71 0.84 -25.07 0.12
C VAL A 71 -0.47 -25.58 0.72
N ALA A 72 -0.76 -26.85 0.48
CA ALA A 72 -1.81 -27.56 1.20
C ALA A 72 -1.35 -27.95 2.62
N THR A 73 -2.30 -28.25 3.51
CA THR A 73 -2.00 -28.82 4.84
C THR A 73 -1.50 -30.25 4.74
N ASP A 74 -2.08 -31.00 3.81
CA ASP A 74 -1.77 -32.39 3.49
C ASP A 74 -1.86 -32.59 1.96
N LEU A 75 -0.93 -33.36 1.40
CA LEU A 75 -1.00 -33.84 0.03
C LEU A 75 -0.67 -35.34 0.00
N THR A 76 -1.57 -36.12 -0.58
CA THR A 76 -1.40 -37.56 -0.81
C THR A 76 -1.65 -37.88 -2.29
N ILE A 77 -0.72 -38.61 -2.90
CA ILE A 77 -0.76 -38.99 -4.31
C ILE A 77 -0.49 -40.49 -4.44
N THR A 78 -1.31 -41.15 -5.23
CA THR A 78 -1.18 -42.55 -5.60
C THR A 78 -1.27 -42.67 -7.11
N VAL A 79 -0.21 -43.16 -7.75
CA VAL A 79 -0.13 -43.32 -9.20
C VAL A 79 0.15 -44.78 -9.53
N PRO A 80 -0.74 -45.52 -10.21
CA PRO A 80 -0.46 -46.86 -10.71
C PRO A 80 0.74 -46.83 -11.65
N CYS A 81 1.71 -47.76 -11.52
CA CYS A 81 2.91 -47.69 -12.37
C CYS A 81 2.58 -47.87 -13.87
N ALA A 82 1.49 -48.59 -14.19
CA ALA A 82 0.97 -48.70 -15.55
C ALA A 82 0.58 -47.35 -16.19
N ALA A 83 0.25 -46.33 -15.38
CA ALA A 83 -0.06 -44.99 -15.88
C ALA A 83 1.16 -44.27 -16.48
N ALA A 84 2.38 -44.71 -16.16
CA ALA A 84 3.61 -44.15 -16.70
C ALA A 84 3.95 -44.68 -18.11
N LYS A 85 3.30 -45.76 -18.59
CA LYS A 85 3.58 -46.37 -19.89
C LYS A 85 3.53 -45.42 -21.10
N PRO A 86 2.57 -44.47 -21.19
CA PRO A 86 2.48 -43.56 -22.34
C PRO A 86 3.53 -42.43 -22.34
N LEU A 87 4.40 -42.34 -21.34
CA LEU A 87 5.49 -41.35 -21.30
C LEU A 87 6.57 -41.75 -22.30
N ASP A 88 6.43 -41.29 -23.53
CA ASP A 88 7.25 -41.61 -24.70
C ASP A 88 8.47 -40.69 -24.89
N GLY A 89 8.43 -39.45 -24.40
CA GLY A 89 9.48 -38.44 -24.61
C GLY A 89 10.45 -38.15 -23.44
N HIS A 90 11.60 -37.56 -23.78
CA HIS A 90 12.47 -36.84 -22.85
C HIS A 90 11.73 -35.58 -22.32
N ASN A 91 11.73 -35.35 -20.99
CA ASN A 91 11.05 -34.21 -20.32
C ASN A 91 9.51 -34.23 -20.39
N SER A 92 8.92 -35.41 -20.34
CA SER A 92 7.48 -35.62 -20.15
C SER A 92 7.12 -35.72 -18.66
N VAL A 93 6.01 -35.11 -18.27
CA VAL A 93 5.54 -35.04 -16.89
C VAL A 93 4.29 -35.91 -16.74
N LEU A 94 4.36 -36.88 -15.82
CA LEU A 94 3.23 -37.72 -15.42
C LEU A 94 2.21 -36.91 -14.63
N LEU A 95 2.69 -36.18 -13.64
CA LEU A 95 1.92 -35.32 -12.75
C LEU A 95 2.83 -34.23 -12.20
N SER A 96 2.34 -33.00 -12.16
CA SER A 96 3.01 -31.88 -11.50
C SER A 96 2.02 -30.98 -10.78
N THR A 97 2.47 -30.34 -9.70
CA THR A 97 1.69 -29.30 -9.00
C THR A 97 1.85 -27.90 -9.61
N VAL A 98 2.74 -27.77 -10.59
CA VAL A 98 3.10 -26.53 -11.30
C VAL A 98 3.31 -26.79 -12.80
N PRO A 99 3.06 -25.82 -13.70
CA PRO A 99 3.41 -25.96 -15.11
C PRO A 99 4.92 -26.16 -15.30
N LYS A 100 5.33 -27.20 -16.05
CA LYS A 100 6.76 -27.54 -16.23
C LYS A 100 7.56 -26.48 -16.99
N GLN A 101 6.90 -25.62 -17.75
CA GLN A 101 7.51 -24.56 -18.56
C GLN A 101 7.86 -23.32 -17.72
N ALA A 102 7.33 -23.20 -16.50
CA ALA A 102 7.62 -22.06 -15.64
C ALA A 102 9.08 -22.12 -15.14
N PRO A 103 9.83 -21.00 -15.15
CA PRO A 103 11.26 -21.00 -14.82
C PRO A 103 11.57 -21.60 -13.44
N ASN A 104 10.74 -21.29 -12.43
CA ASN A 104 10.90 -21.71 -11.05
C ASN A 104 10.06 -22.94 -10.65
N ALA A 105 9.60 -23.72 -11.64
CA ALA A 105 8.74 -24.90 -11.42
C ALA A 105 9.42 -25.95 -10.53
N VAL A 106 10.68 -26.29 -10.86
CA VAL A 106 11.45 -27.32 -10.14
C VAL A 106 11.76 -26.90 -8.70
N ASP A 107 12.02 -25.60 -8.47
CA ASP A 107 12.42 -25.06 -7.16
C ASP A 107 11.27 -24.95 -6.15
N ARG A 108 10.03 -24.79 -6.62
CA ARG A 108 8.87 -24.50 -5.76
C ARG A 108 7.83 -25.61 -5.72
N GLY A 109 7.63 -26.31 -6.84
CA GLY A 109 6.58 -27.33 -6.99
C GLY A 109 7.05 -28.75 -6.69
N MET A 110 6.21 -29.70 -7.11
CA MET A 110 6.53 -31.12 -7.21
C MET A 110 6.31 -31.58 -8.65
N LEU A 111 7.27 -32.33 -9.19
CA LEU A 111 7.21 -32.93 -10.51
C LEU A 111 7.47 -34.43 -10.41
N ILE A 112 6.58 -35.23 -11.01
CA ILE A 112 6.80 -36.65 -11.30
C ILE A 112 7.08 -36.74 -12.79
N GLN A 113 8.35 -36.89 -13.17
CA GLN A 113 8.78 -36.75 -14.56
C GLN A 113 9.78 -37.82 -14.97
N ARG A 114 9.82 -38.11 -16.27
CA ARG A 114 10.80 -39.00 -16.87
C ARG A 114 12.04 -38.21 -17.29
N THR A 115 13.19 -38.49 -16.67
CA THR A 115 14.46 -37.80 -16.93
C THR A 115 15.61 -38.80 -16.92
N GLY A 116 16.48 -38.75 -17.94
CA GLY A 116 17.72 -39.56 -17.96
C GLY A 116 17.53 -41.09 -17.97
N GLY A 117 16.34 -41.58 -18.34
CA GLY A 117 16.01 -43.01 -18.30
C GLY A 117 15.30 -43.46 -17.01
N ASP A 118 15.15 -42.58 -16.04
CA ASP A 118 14.48 -42.83 -14.75
C ASP A 118 13.14 -42.09 -14.67
N LEU A 119 12.22 -42.62 -13.86
CA LEU A 119 11.09 -41.86 -13.33
C LEU A 119 11.48 -41.29 -11.97
N VAL A 120 11.45 -39.96 -11.84
CA VAL A 120 11.91 -39.25 -10.64
C VAL A 120 10.79 -38.42 -10.06
N VAL A 121 10.66 -38.47 -8.73
CA VAL A 121 9.82 -37.56 -7.95
C VAL A 121 10.71 -36.47 -7.37
N ILE A 122 10.53 -35.24 -7.85
CA ILE A 122 11.27 -34.06 -7.40
C ILE A 122 10.31 -33.17 -6.63
N VAL A 123 10.72 -32.73 -5.44
CA VAL A 123 9.97 -31.79 -4.61
C VAL A 123 10.94 -30.68 -4.18
N ARG A 124 10.64 -29.43 -4.57
CA ARG A 124 11.48 -28.25 -4.25
C ARG A 124 12.97 -28.45 -4.55
N ASN A 125 13.29 -28.81 -5.79
CA ASN A 125 14.64 -29.10 -6.29
C ASN A 125 15.39 -30.26 -5.60
N VAL A 126 14.70 -31.05 -4.78
CA VAL A 126 15.27 -32.23 -4.13
C VAL A 126 14.60 -33.50 -4.68
N PRO A 127 15.37 -34.45 -5.26
CA PRO A 127 14.82 -35.74 -5.62
C PRO A 127 14.48 -36.53 -4.34
N VAL A 128 13.22 -36.93 -4.21
CA VAL A 128 12.72 -37.72 -3.08
C VAL A 128 12.98 -39.20 -3.35
N VAL A 129 12.52 -39.71 -4.49
CA VAL A 129 12.72 -41.10 -4.94
C VAL A 129 12.88 -41.14 -6.46
N SER A 130 13.71 -42.05 -6.94
CA SER A 130 13.91 -42.34 -8.37
C SER A 130 13.88 -43.85 -8.61
N ALA A 131 13.45 -44.29 -9.79
CA ALA A 131 13.58 -45.69 -10.22
C ALA A 131 13.81 -45.76 -11.74
N PRO A 132 14.58 -46.75 -12.23
CA PRO A 132 14.74 -46.97 -13.67
C PRO A 132 13.38 -47.15 -14.34
N PHE A 133 13.14 -46.45 -15.45
CA PHE A 133 11.83 -46.47 -16.11
C PHE A 133 11.42 -47.88 -16.57
N ALA A 134 12.39 -48.72 -16.94
CA ALA A 134 12.18 -50.12 -17.29
C ALA A 134 11.58 -50.95 -16.13
N ASP A 135 12.03 -50.71 -14.90
CA ASP A 135 11.54 -51.40 -13.70
C ASP A 135 10.15 -50.88 -13.32
N VAL A 136 9.90 -49.59 -13.53
CA VAL A 136 8.59 -48.96 -13.27
C VAL A 136 7.51 -49.50 -14.20
N ILE A 137 7.79 -49.73 -15.48
CA ILE A 137 6.82 -50.32 -16.42
C ILE A 137 6.74 -51.85 -16.33
N GLY A 138 7.63 -52.47 -15.55
CA GLY A 138 7.69 -53.91 -15.30
C GLY A 138 6.54 -54.43 -14.44
N PRO A 139 6.39 -55.77 -14.32
CA PRO A 139 5.29 -56.39 -13.58
C PRO A 139 5.39 -56.19 -12.06
N ASP A 140 6.59 -55.91 -11.53
CA ASP A 140 6.85 -55.82 -10.10
C ASP A 140 6.38 -54.48 -9.49
N CYS A 141 6.34 -53.40 -10.29
CA CYS A 141 5.88 -52.09 -9.84
C CYS A 141 4.35 -52.01 -9.82
N GLN A 142 3.77 -51.95 -8.61
CA GLN A 142 2.32 -51.85 -8.44
C GLN A 142 1.85 -50.39 -8.55
N ARG A 143 2.40 -49.51 -7.70
CA ARG A 143 2.03 -48.10 -7.63
C ARG A 143 3.13 -47.26 -6.97
N LEU A 144 3.14 -45.97 -7.30
CA LEU A 144 3.90 -44.93 -6.64
C LEU A 144 3.01 -44.23 -5.62
N GLU A 145 3.44 -44.20 -4.37
CA GLU A 145 2.80 -43.44 -3.28
C GLU A 145 3.69 -42.26 -2.89
N VAL A 146 3.13 -41.05 -2.86
CA VAL A 146 3.81 -39.84 -2.41
C VAL A 146 2.95 -39.14 -1.38
N THR A 147 3.53 -38.79 -0.23
CA THR A 147 2.87 -37.99 0.81
C THR A 147 3.73 -36.79 1.17
N ALA A 148 3.10 -35.64 1.39
CA ALA A 148 3.77 -34.43 1.83
C ALA A 148 3.03 -33.81 3.02
N HIS A 149 3.71 -33.78 4.16
CA HIS A 149 3.29 -33.13 5.39
C HIS A 149 4.33 -32.08 5.80
N SER A 150 4.04 -31.28 6.83
CA SER A 150 4.93 -30.19 7.26
C SER A 150 6.27 -30.65 7.86
N ASP A 151 6.31 -31.87 8.39
CA ASP A 151 7.48 -32.46 9.05
C ASP A 151 8.37 -33.24 8.08
N LYS A 152 7.76 -33.94 7.11
CA LYS A 152 8.46 -34.75 6.12
C LYS A 152 7.66 -34.98 4.84
N VAL A 153 8.40 -35.30 3.78
CA VAL A 153 7.88 -35.75 2.48
C VAL A 153 8.43 -37.13 2.18
N THR A 154 7.57 -38.04 1.76
CA THR A 154 7.93 -39.43 1.44
C THR A 154 7.46 -39.82 0.04
N GLY A 155 8.24 -40.67 -0.63
CA GLY A 155 7.89 -41.25 -1.92
C GLY A 155 8.32 -42.72 -1.96
N THR A 156 7.43 -43.62 -2.35
CA THR A 156 7.68 -45.06 -2.36
C THR A 156 7.16 -45.71 -3.63
N PHE A 157 8.02 -46.45 -4.33
CA PHE A 157 7.60 -47.37 -5.40
C PHE A 157 7.25 -48.72 -4.80
N VAL A 158 5.96 -48.99 -4.62
CA VAL A 158 5.45 -50.22 -4.01
C VAL A 158 5.67 -51.39 -4.97
N GLY A 159 6.38 -52.42 -4.47
CA GLY A 159 6.73 -53.63 -5.22
C GLY A 159 8.16 -53.62 -5.78
N LEU A 160 8.83 -52.46 -5.83
CA LEU A 160 10.24 -52.36 -6.20
C LEU A 160 11.15 -52.36 -4.96
N THR A 161 12.29 -53.02 -5.08
CA THR A 161 13.37 -52.99 -4.08
C THR A 161 14.61 -52.29 -4.62
N GLN A 162 15.42 -51.75 -3.73
CA GLN A 162 16.72 -51.18 -4.06
C GLN A 162 17.66 -52.27 -4.57
N GLY A 163 18.36 -51.97 -5.67
CA GLY A 163 19.29 -52.85 -6.33
C GLY A 163 20.65 -52.94 -5.61
N PRO A 164 21.57 -53.78 -6.12
CA PRO A 164 22.85 -54.07 -5.46
C PRO A 164 23.80 -52.86 -5.35
N LYS A 165 23.60 -51.84 -6.19
CA LYS A 165 24.44 -50.64 -6.26
C LYS A 165 23.89 -49.47 -5.44
N ASP A 166 22.69 -49.60 -4.88
CA ASP A 166 22.09 -48.57 -4.04
C ASP A 166 22.61 -48.62 -2.61
N ALA A 167 22.37 -47.55 -1.85
CA ALA A 167 22.86 -47.44 -0.47
C ALA A 167 22.31 -48.54 0.47
N ARG A 168 21.12 -49.10 0.19
CA ARG A 168 20.50 -50.15 1.01
C ARG A 168 19.86 -51.26 0.15
N PRO A 169 20.67 -52.18 -0.40
CA PRO A 169 20.17 -53.26 -1.25
C PRO A 169 19.10 -54.12 -0.56
N GLY A 170 18.05 -54.51 -1.28
CA GLY A 170 16.98 -55.37 -0.77
C GLY A 170 15.92 -54.68 0.08
N GLN A 171 16.10 -53.40 0.45
CA GLN A 171 15.02 -52.61 1.07
C GLN A 171 14.02 -52.12 0.02
N PRO A 172 12.77 -51.80 0.38
CA PRO A 172 11.83 -51.14 -0.52
C PRO A 172 12.44 -49.89 -1.16
N ARG A 173 12.11 -49.63 -2.43
CA ARG A 173 12.53 -48.44 -3.17
C ARG A 173 11.72 -47.23 -2.69
N ALA A 174 12.12 -46.68 -1.55
CA ALA A 174 11.50 -45.55 -0.88
C ALA A 174 12.52 -44.46 -0.56
N GLY A 175 12.06 -43.21 -0.50
CA GLY A 175 12.84 -42.06 -0.09
C GLY A 175 12.04 -41.14 0.83
N GLU A 176 12.72 -40.58 1.81
CA GLU A 176 12.16 -39.62 2.78
C GLU A 176 13.09 -38.41 2.88
N ARG A 177 12.48 -37.23 3.04
CA ARG A 177 13.16 -35.97 3.39
C ARG A 177 12.41 -35.35 4.57
N GLY A 178 13.11 -35.12 5.67
CA GLY A 178 12.59 -34.48 6.88
C GLY A 178 13.58 -33.44 7.44
N GLY A 179 13.18 -32.74 8.50
CA GLY A 179 13.97 -31.67 9.13
C GLY A 179 13.82 -30.29 8.49
N TYR A 180 12.98 -30.18 7.45
CA TYR A 180 12.59 -28.93 6.80
C TYR A 180 11.20 -29.10 6.16
N ASP A 181 10.46 -28.00 5.99
CA ASP A 181 9.12 -28.03 5.39
C ASP A 181 9.20 -28.08 3.85
N PHE A 182 9.18 -29.30 3.33
CA PHE A 182 9.29 -29.60 1.90
C PHE A 182 7.94 -29.56 1.15
N ARG A 183 6.82 -29.16 1.79
CA ARG A 183 5.52 -29.15 1.10
C ARG A 183 5.58 -28.35 -0.23
N PRO A 184 5.18 -28.95 -1.35
CA PRO A 184 5.28 -28.30 -2.66
C PRO A 184 4.24 -27.18 -2.78
N GLN A 185 4.61 -26.12 -3.52
CA GLN A 185 3.65 -25.13 -3.95
C GLN A 185 2.68 -25.74 -4.97
N ILE A 186 1.38 -25.43 -4.82
CA ILE A 186 0.31 -25.95 -5.69
C ILE A 186 -0.35 -24.79 -6.40
N VAL A 187 -0.21 -24.75 -7.74
CA VAL A 187 -1.00 -23.85 -8.60
C VAL A 187 -2.06 -24.57 -9.44
N GLY A 188 -2.06 -25.90 -9.36
CA GLY A 188 -2.96 -26.79 -10.08
C GLY A 188 -2.44 -28.22 -10.04
N VAL A 189 -3.04 -29.07 -10.86
CA VAL A 189 -2.55 -30.43 -11.15
C VAL A 189 -2.41 -30.53 -12.66
N PHE A 190 -1.17 -30.66 -13.13
CA PHE A 190 -0.81 -30.65 -14.54
C PHE A 190 -0.27 -32.01 -14.96
N THR A 191 -0.64 -32.44 -16.16
CA THR A 191 -0.16 -33.68 -16.77
C THR A 191 0.01 -33.45 -18.27
N ASP A 192 1.02 -34.10 -18.87
CA ASP A 192 1.17 -34.14 -20.34
C ASP A 192 0.42 -35.33 -20.96
N LEU A 193 -0.21 -36.17 -20.12
CA LEU A 193 -1.03 -37.29 -20.58
C LEU A 193 -2.42 -36.82 -20.99
N SER A 194 -3.07 -37.60 -21.84
CA SER A 194 -4.46 -37.39 -22.26
C SER A 194 -5.22 -38.72 -22.29
N GLY A 195 -6.55 -38.65 -22.32
CA GLY A 195 -7.42 -39.84 -22.35
C GLY A 195 -8.08 -40.18 -21.01
N PRO A 196 -8.65 -41.40 -20.87
CA PRO A 196 -9.33 -41.82 -19.64
C PRO A 196 -8.34 -42.04 -18.50
N ALA A 197 -8.71 -41.63 -17.29
CA ALA A 197 -7.88 -41.83 -16.11
C ALA A 197 -7.87 -43.31 -15.69
N PRO A 198 -6.69 -43.92 -15.47
CA PRO A 198 -6.59 -45.32 -15.05
C PRO A 198 -7.08 -45.51 -13.62
N ALA A 199 -7.65 -46.68 -13.33
CA ALA A 199 -8.10 -47.04 -11.99
C ALA A 199 -6.93 -47.02 -10.98
N GLY A 200 -7.16 -46.42 -9.81
CA GLY A 200 -6.16 -46.30 -8.74
C GLY A 200 -5.32 -45.02 -8.79
N LEU A 201 -5.42 -44.20 -9.84
CA LEU A 201 -4.83 -42.87 -9.88
C LEU A 201 -5.64 -41.92 -8.99
N LYS A 202 -5.00 -41.34 -7.98
CA LYS A 202 -5.64 -40.44 -7.03
C LYS A 202 -4.65 -39.42 -6.49
N LEU A 203 -5.03 -38.15 -6.52
CA LEU A 203 -4.41 -37.06 -5.77
C LEU A 203 -5.49 -36.46 -4.88
N SER A 204 -5.13 -36.24 -3.61
CA SER A 204 -5.96 -35.56 -2.62
C SER A 204 -5.10 -34.54 -1.90
N ALA A 205 -5.48 -33.26 -1.97
CA ALA A 205 -4.83 -32.18 -1.24
C ALA A 205 -5.84 -31.43 -0.37
N THR A 206 -5.55 -31.28 0.92
CA THR A 206 -6.41 -30.53 1.85
C THR A 206 -5.97 -29.07 1.88
N VAL A 207 -6.78 -28.19 1.28
CA VAL A 207 -6.48 -26.76 1.18
C VAL A 207 -6.51 -26.14 2.58
N ASP A 208 -5.56 -25.24 2.86
CA ASP A 208 -5.53 -24.52 4.13
C ASP A 208 -6.61 -23.42 4.15
N THR A 209 -7.78 -23.74 4.70
CA THR A 209 -8.91 -22.83 4.84
C THR A 209 -9.10 -22.33 6.27
N ARG A 210 -8.04 -22.35 7.11
CA ARG A 210 -8.15 -22.08 8.56
C ARG A 210 -8.77 -20.72 8.92
N TYR A 211 -8.72 -19.75 8.01
CA TYR A 211 -9.25 -18.39 8.18
C TYR A 211 -10.65 -18.21 7.59
N SER A 212 -11.13 -19.16 6.79
CA SER A 212 -12.50 -19.20 6.26
C SER A 212 -13.43 -19.79 7.32
N SER A 213 -13.79 -18.95 8.30
CA SER A 213 -14.61 -19.34 9.43
C SER A 213 -15.86 -18.48 9.56
N SER A 214 -16.84 -18.98 10.30
CA SER A 214 -17.99 -18.21 10.77
C SER A 214 -18.22 -18.47 12.27
N PRO A 215 -18.74 -17.48 13.02
CA PRO A 215 -19.01 -17.66 14.44
C PRO A 215 -20.16 -18.65 14.65
N THR A 216 -19.97 -19.61 15.56
CA THR A 216 -21.08 -20.50 15.98
C THR A 216 -22.16 -19.72 16.74
N ALA A 217 -23.35 -20.29 16.88
CA ALA A 217 -24.43 -19.68 17.67
C ALA A 217 -23.99 -19.33 19.10
N LEU A 218 -23.16 -20.17 19.74
CA LEU A 218 -22.62 -19.90 21.08
C LEU A 218 -21.71 -18.66 21.09
N LYS A 219 -20.77 -18.56 20.14
CA LYS A 219 -19.90 -17.39 19.98
C LYS A 219 -20.74 -16.13 19.73
N PHE A 220 -21.70 -16.22 18.82
CA PHE A 220 -22.58 -15.11 18.46
C PHE A 220 -23.41 -14.58 19.64
N ILE A 221 -24.04 -15.47 20.41
CA ILE A 221 -24.82 -15.09 21.61
C ILE A 221 -23.92 -14.46 22.67
N ALA A 222 -22.73 -15.02 22.92
CA ALA A 222 -21.78 -14.47 23.88
C ALA A 222 -21.32 -13.05 23.50
N MET A 223 -21.08 -12.80 22.22
CA MET A 223 -20.74 -11.46 21.71
C MET A 223 -21.87 -10.46 21.94
N ILE A 224 -23.11 -10.81 21.54
CA ILE A 224 -24.27 -9.92 21.73
C ILE A 224 -24.48 -9.63 23.22
N LEU A 225 -24.49 -10.66 24.06
CA LEU A 225 -24.68 -10.52 25.49
C LEU A 225 -23.56 -9.69 26.14
N GLY A 226 -22.30 -9.90 25.72
CA GLY A 226 -21.16 -9.12 26.20
C GLY A 226 -21.28 -7.62 25.90
N VAL A 227 -21.71 -7.26 24.69
CA VAL A 227 -21.95 -5.85 24.30
C VAL A 227 -23.12 -5.26 25.07
N VAL A 228 -24.25 -5.97 25.15
CA VAL A 228 -25.46 -5.50 25.86
C VAL A 228 -25.17 -5.30 27.35
N LEU A 229 -24.51 -6.26 28.01
CA LEU A 229 -24.15 -6.15 29.42
C LEU A 229 -23.16 -5.01 29.67
N THR A 230 -22.22 -4.79 28.76
CA THR A 230 -21.32 -3.62 28.82
C THR A 230 -22.13 -2.32 28.75
N GLY A 231 -23.08 -2.20 27.81
CA GLY A 231 -23.98 -1.06 27.70
C GLY A 231 -24.80 -0.81 28.98
N ILE A 232 -25.37 -1.87 29.56
CA ILE A 232 -26.12 -1.80 30.83
C ILE A 232 -25.20 -1.37 31.98
N SER A 233 -23.96 -1.86 32.03
CA SER A 233 -22.98 -1.46 33.06
C SER A 233 -22.63 0.02 32.98
N LEU A 234 -22.51 0.58 31.77
CA LEU A 234 -22.25 2.00 31.55
C LEU A 234 -23.45 2.86 31.91
N LEU A 235 -24.67 2.40 31.63
CA LEU A 235 -25.89 3.07 32.06
C LEU A 235 -26.00 3.08 33.59
N ALA A 236 -25.67 1.98 34.25
CA ALA A 236 -25.58 1.93 35.71
C ALA A 236 -24.49 2.88 36.25
N LEU A 237 -23.31 2.94 35.62
CA LEU A 237 -22.26 3.90 35.97
C LEU A 237 -22.75 5.36 35.80
N HIS A 238 -23.53 5.65 34.77
CA HIS A 238 -24.15 6.96 34.56
C HIS A 238 -25.08 7.34 35.72
N THR A 239 -25.93 6.41 36.18
CA THR A 239 -26.81 6.67 37.33
C THR A 239 -26.00 6.96 38.60
N LEU A 240 -24.91 6.23 38.86
CA LEU A 240 -23.99 6.51 39.97
C LEU A 240 -23.32 7.90 39.85
N ASP A 241 -23.05 8.35 38.62
CA ASP A 241 -22.48 9.66 38.35
C ASP A 241 -23.45 10.81 38.69
N THR A 242 -24.76 10.60 38.62
CA THR A 242 -25.81 11.60 38.94
C THR A 242 -26.08 11.80 40.43
N ALA A 243 -25.42 11.04 41.31
CA ALA A 243 -25.60 11.12 42.75
C ALA A 243 -25.11 12.43 43.40
N ASP A 244 -24.50 13.33 42.62
CA ASP A 244 -24.12 14.69 43.03
C ASP A 244 -25.26 15.71 42.83
N GLY A 245 -26.44 15.28 42.37
CA GLY A 245 -27.63 16.12 42.18
C GLY A 245 -27.54 17.07 40.99
N ARG A 246 -26.48 16.99 40.18
CA ARG A 246 -26.27 17.89 39.04
C ARG A 246 -26.82 17.28 37.76
N ARG A 247 -27.80 17.94 37.15
CA ARG A 247 -28.31 17.56 35.82
C ARG A 247 -27.36 18.01 34.70
N HIS A 248 -27.30 17.25 33.62
CA HIS A 248 -26.64 17.68 32.40
C HIS A 248 -27.37 18.91 31.83
N LYS A 249 -26.68 20.05 31.71
CA LYS A 249 -27.25 21.23 31.04
C LYS A 249 -27.10 21.14 29.51
N ARG A 250 -25.95 20.71 28.98
CA ARG A 250 -25.65 20.57 27.54
C ARG A 250 -24.59 19.48 27.30
N PHE A 251 -24.71 18.76 26.18
CA PHE A 251 -23.69 17.77 25.73
C PHE A 251 -22.63 18.41 24.82
N LEU A 252 -23.06 19.23 23.86
CA LEU A 252 -22.15 20.01 23.01
C LEU A 252 -21.96 21.44 23.56
N PRO A 253 -20.83 22.10 23.26
CA PRO A 253 -20.61 23.50 23.57
C PRO A 253 -21.66 24.40 22.91
N GLU A 254 -21.99 25.52 23.55
CA GLU A 254 -23.01 26.47 23.06
C GLU A 254 -22.76 27.01 21.66
N ARG A 255 -21.49 27.10 21.24
CA ARG A 255 -21.07 27.64 19.94
C ARG A 255 -20.78 26.56 18.90
N TRP A 256 -21.26 25.34 19.11
CA TRP A 256 -20.96 24.23 18.18
C TRP A 256 -21.43 24.53 16.75
N TRP A 257 -22.66 25.00 16.60
CA TRP A 257 -23.29 25.26 15.31
C TRP A 257 -23.07 26.68 14.75
N LYS A 258 -22.19 27.49 15.36
CA LYS A 258 -21.89 28.85 14.88
C LYS A 258 -20.57 28.85 14.10
N PRO A 259 -20.57 28.83 12.76
CA PRO A 259 -19.35 28.87 11.97
C PRO A 259 -18.67 30.24 12.08
N ARG A 260 -17.33 30.23 12.20
CA ARG A 260 -16.49 31.43 12.11
C ARG A 260 -15.88 31.54 10.70
N PRO A 261 -15.43 32.73 10.25
CA PRO A 261 -14.76 32.88 8.96
C PRO A 261 -13.56 31.93 8.77
N LEU A 262 -12.79 31.71 9.85
CA LEU A 262 -11.69 30.73 9.83
C LEU A 262 -12.21 29.29 9.66
N ASP A 263 -13.35 28.92 10.25
CA ASP A 263 -13.93 27.59 10.08
C ASP A 263 -14.35 27.38 8.61
N MET A 264 -14.88 28.41 7.97
CA MET A 264 -15.23 28.38 6.54
C MET A 264 -13.99 28.24 5.67
N LEU A 265 -12.90 28.97 5.97
CA LEU A 265 -11.64 28.86 5.26
C LEU A 265 -11.02 27.45 5.39
N VAL A 266 -10.95 26.91 6.60
CA VAL A 266 -10.44 25.54 6.84
C VAL A 266 -11.31 24.52 6.10
N GLY A 267 -12.63 24.65 6.20
CA GLY A 267 -13.56 23.78 5.46
C GLY A 267 -13.35 23.87 3.94
N ALA A 268 -13.20 25.08 3.39
CA ALA A 268 -12.97 25.28 1.96
C ALA A 268 -11.64 24.66 1.50
N VAL A 269 -10.56 24.82 2.27
CA VAL A 269 -9.26 24.18 1.96
C VAL A 269 -9.37 22.66 2.00
N LEU A 270 -10.04 22.10 3.02
CA LEU A 270 -10.24 20.65 3.13
C LEU A 270 -11.08 20.10 1.97
N VAL A 271 -12.17 20.77 1.60
CA VAL A 271 -13.03 20.36 0.48
C VAL A 271 -12.27 20.48 -0.84
N TRP A 272 -11.55 21.58 -1.08
CA TRP A 272 -10.75 21.72 -2.29
C TRP A 272 -9.67 20.64 -2.40
N TRP A 273 -8.96 20.38 -1.30
CA TRP A 273 -7.98 19.30 -1.23
C TRP A 273 -8.56 17.91 -1.43
N HIS A 274 -9.81 17.67 -1.04
CA HIS A 274 -10.49 16.40 -1.33
C HIS A 274 -10.52 16.09 -2.84
N PHE A 275 -10.65 17.13 -3.67
CA PHE A 275 -10.66 16.99 -5.13
C PHE A 275 -9.26 17.04 -5.75
N VAL A 276 -8.48 18.08 -5.47
CA VAL A 276 -7.18 18.29 -6.15
C VAL A 276 -5.97 17.75 -5.40
N GLY A 277 -6.15 17.39 -4.12
CA GLY A 277 -5.09 16.97 -3.22
C GLY A 277 -4.53 15.59 -3.57
N ALA A 278 -3.26 15.39 -3.23
CA ALA A 278 -2.58 14.11 -3.37
C ALA A 278 -3.17 13.07 -2.42
N ASN A 279 -3.23 11.83 -2.89
CA ASN A 279 -3.69 10.69 -2.11
C ASN A 279 -2.53 10.03 -1.35
N THR A 280 -2.82 9.08 -0.46
CA THR A 280 -1.77 8.33 0.25
C THR A 280 -1.31 7.11 -0.56
N SER A 281 -0.15 6.54 -0.21
CA SER A 281 0.45 5.40 -0.93
C SER A 281 -0.42 4.13 -0.88
N ASP A 282 -1.10 3.89 0.25
CA ASP A 282 -1.73 2.60 0.55
C ASP A 282 -3.23 2.59 0.22
N ASP A 283 -3.73 3.61 -0.48
CA ASP A 283 -5.15 3.71 -0.78
C ASP A 283 -5.60 2.60 -1.75
N GLY A 284 -4.76 2.26 -2.74
CA GLY A 284 -4.98 1.12 -3.63
C GLY A 284 -4.95 -0.21 -2.86
N TYR A 285 -4.02 -0.35 -1.92
CA TYR A 285 -3.85 -1.53 -1.07
C TYR A 285 -5.14 -1.84 -0.28
N ILE A 286 -5.64 -0.83 0.45
CA ILE A 286 -6.81 -0.94 1.33
C ILE A 286 -8.09 -1.09 0.51
N LEU A 287 -8.23 -0.36 -0.61
CA LEU A 287 -9.40 -0.46 -1.47
C LEU A 287 -9.54 -1.87 -2.07
N THR A 288 -8.45 -2.45 -2.58
CA THR A 288 -8.47 -3.81 -3.13
C THR A 288 -8.87 -4.82 -2.06
N MET A 289 -8.25 -4.77 -0.88
CA MET A 289 -8.59 -5.67 0.23
C MET A 289 -10.06 -5.56 0.64
N ALA A 290 -10.58 -4.34 0.78
CA ALA A 290 -11.98 -4.13 1.11
C ALA A 290 -12.93 -4.67 0.01
N ARG A 291 -12.55 -4.59 -1.27
CA ARG A 291 -13.39 -5.11 -2.37
C ARG A 291 -13.45 -6.63 -2.42
N VAL A 292 -12.35 -7.32 -2.12
CA VAL A 292 -12.28 -8.80 -2.19
C VAL A 292 -12.75 -9.49 -0.91
N ALA A 293 -12.77 -8.77 0.23
CA ALA A 293 -13.09 -9.32 1.55
C ALA A 293 -14.48 -9.97 1.66
N GLU A 294 -15.47 -9.47 0.90
CA GLU A 294 -16.82 -10.04 0.91
C GLU A 294 -16.85 -11.43 0.26
N HIS A 295 -16.11 -11.62 -0.84
CA HIS A 295 -16.07 -12.89 -1.55
C HIS A 295 -15.22 -13.94 -0.81
N SER A 296 -14.11 -13.51 -0.20
CA SER A 296 -13.22 -14.39 0.56
C SER A 296 -13.79 -14.86 1.90
N GLY A 297 -14.75 -14.13 2.45
CA GLY A 297 -15.39 -14.41 3.73
C GLY A 297 -14.59 -13.91 4.95
N TYR A 298 -13.43 -13.28 4.75
CA TYR A 298 -12.63 -12.69 5.83
C TYR A 298 -11.70 -11.58 5.31
N MET A 299 -11.26 -10.69 6.21
CA MET A 299 -10.37 -9.57 5.85
C MET A 299 -8.91 -10.02 5.68
N ALA A 300 -8.62 -10.65 4.55
CA ALA A 300 -7.30 -11.14 4.19
C ALA A 300 -6.34 -9.99 3.86
N ASN A 301 -5.06 -10.15 4.22
CA ASN A 301 -4.02 -9.44 3.53
C ASN A 301 -3.84 -10.03 2.12
N TYR A 302 -4.32 -9.29 1.13
CA TYR A 302 -4.39 -9.78 -0.25
C TYR A 302 -3.02 -9.82 -0.95
N TYR A 303 -2.14 -8.89 -0.60
CA TYR A 303 -0.89 -8.67 -1.33
C TYR A 303 0.32 -9.38 -0.74
N ARG A 304 0.26 -9.80 0.54
CA ARG A 304 1.40 -10.38 1.25
C ARG A 304 0.94 -11.38 2.32
N TRP A 305 1.89 -12.13 2.84
CA TRP A 305 1.74 -13.03 3.99
C TRP A 305 0.73 -14.16 3.77
N PHE A 306 0.76 -14.77 2.58
CA PHE A 306 0.09 -16.04 2.29
C PHE A 306 -1.43 -16.02 2.56
N GLY A 307 -2.07 -14.85 2.39
CA GLY A 307 -3.51 -14.68 2.63
C GLY A 307 -3.92 -14.67 4.11
N THR A 308 -2.99 -14.45 5.05
CA THR A 308 -3.33 -14.29 6.48
C THR A 308 -4.20 -13.05 6.75
N PRO A 309 -5.12 -13.06 7.73
CA PRO A 309 -6.00 -11.93 8.02
C PRO A 309 -5.26 -10.71 8.57
N GLU A 310 -5.85 -9.52 8.44
CA GLU A 310 -5.35 -8.27 9.05
C GLU A 310 -5.50 -8.16 10.57
N ALA A 311 -6.25 -9.10 11.17
CA ALA A 311 -6.45 -9.16 12.60
C ALA A 311 -5.10 -9.19 13.37
N PRO A 312 -4.98 -8.48 14.51
CA PRO A 312 -6.06 -7.85 15.28
C PRO A 312 -6.48 -6.45 14.82
N PHE A 313 -5.96 -5.97 13.68
CA PHE A 313 -6.22 -4.61 13.18
C PHE A 313 -7.31 -4.58 12.11
N GLY A 314 -7.74 -3.36 11.74
CA GLY A 314 -8.49 -3.16 10.50
C GLY A 314 -10.00 -3.33 10.59
N TRP A 315 -10.61 -3.21 11.78
CA TRP A 315 -12.08 -3.29 11.95
C TRP A 315 -12.86 -2.31 11.05
N TYR A 316 -12.23 -1.22 10.63
CA TYR A 316 -12.84 -0.21 9.77
C TYR A 316 -12.76 -0.57 8.27
N TYR A 317 -11.92 -1.54 7.87
CA TYR A 317 -11.89 -2.06 6.49
C TYR A 317 -13.20 -2.74 6.12
N ASP A 318 -13.84 -3.39 7.09
CA ASP A 318 -15.19 -3.96 6.91
C ASP A 318 -16.23 -2.86 6.65
N LEU A 319 -16.08 -1.69 7.29
CA LEU A 319 -16.93 -0.54 6.99
C LEU A 319 -16.66 0.01 5.59
N LEU A 320 -15.41 0.02 5.14
CA LEU A 320 -15.06 0.40 3.77
C LEU A 320 -15.59 -0.61 2.75
N THR A 321 -15.66 -1.89 3.09
CA THR A 321 -16.26 -2.94 2.25
C THR A 321 -17.72 -2.63 1.97
N ILE A 322 -18.49 -2.33 3.04
CA ILE A 322 -19.90 -1.90 2.92
C ILE A 322 -20.01 -0.57 2.17
N TRP A 323 -19.09 0.37 2.42
CA TRP A 323 -19.08 1.68 1.76
C TRP A 323 -18.81 1.59 0.25
N ALA A 324 -18.01 0.62 -0.18
CA ALA A 324 -17.64 0.37 -1.56
C ALA A 324 -18.81 -0.18 -2.42
N HIS A 325 -19.86 -0.72 -1.80
CA HIS A 325 -21.08 -1.15 -2.51
C HIS A 325 -21.80 -0.01 -3.23
N VAL A 326 -21.64 1.23 -2.74
CA VAL A 326 -22.24 2.42 -3.36
C VAL A 326 -21.42 2.89 -4.56
N SER A 327 -20.11 3.07 -4.36
CA SER A 327 -19.17 3.48 -5.42
C SER A 327 -17.74 3.20 -4.96
N THR A 328 -16.86 2.87 -5.90
CA THR A 328 -15.42 2.72 -5.66
C THR A 328 -14.61 3.97 -6.06
N SER A 329 -15.28 5.04 -6.48
CA SER A 329 -14.62 6.29 -6.87
C SER A 329 -13.84 6.93 -5.71
N SER A 330 -12.72 7.57 -6.04
CA SER A 330 -11.83 8.19 -5.04
C SER A 330 -12.55 9.23 -4.16
N VAL A 331 -13.40 10.07 -4.76
CA VAL A 331 -14.16 11.10 -4.04
C VAL A 331 -15.14 10.51 -3.02
N TRP A 332 -15.72 9.34 -3.29
CA TRP A 332 -16.66 8.67 -2.40
C TRP A 332 -15.94 7.90 -1.30
N MET A 333 -14.93 7.11 -1.67
CA MET A 333 -14.19 6.28 -0.71
C MET A 333 -13.46 7.13 0.34
N ARG A 334 -12.97 8.32 -0.03
CA ARG A 334 -12.31 9.25 0.91
C ARG A 334 -13.28 10.20 1.63
N LEU A 335 -14.59 10.14 1.36
CA LEU A 335 -15.57 11.03 2.01
C LEU A 335 -15.59 10.88 3.55
N PRO A 336 -15.54 9.66 4.13
CA PRO A 336 -15.40 9.52 5.58
C PRO A 336 -14.18 10.25 6.14
N THR A 337 -13.05 10.23 5.42
CA THR A 337 -11.82 10.92 5.79
C THR A 337 -12.00 12.43 5.80
N LEU A 338 -12.70 13.01 4.80
CA LEU A 338 -13.05 14.43 4.81
C LEU A 338 -13.95 14.81 6.00
N LEU A 339 -14.94 13.98 6.32
CA LEU A 339 -15.81 14.20 7.48
C LEU A 339 -15.03 14.14 8.80
N MET A 340 -14.07 13.21 8.91
CA MET A 340 -13.16 13.14 10.06
C MET A 340 -12.28 14.38 10.16
N ALA A 341 -11.83 14.96 9.04
CA ALA A 341 -11.07 16.20 9.02
C ALA A 341 -11.86 17.37 9.62
N VAL A 342 -13.11 17.53 9.15
CA VAL A 342 -14.03 18.57 9.62
C VAL A 342 -14.36 18.38 11.09
N LEU A 343 -14.60 17.14 11.53
CA LEU A 343 -14.82 16.80 12.93
C LEU A 343 -13.57 17.12 13.79
N CYS A 344 -12.38 16.75 13.33
CA CYS A 344 -11.11 17.01 13.99
C CYS A 344 -10.94 18.51 14.23
N TRP A 345 -11.11 19.33 13.19
CA TRP A 345 -11.05 20.79 13.31
C TRP A 345 -12.11 21.35 14.25
N ALA A 346 -13.35 20.84 14.17
CA ALA A 346 -14.42 21.28 15.04
C ALA A 346 -14.11 20.98 16.53
N VAL A 347 -13.55 19.81 16.83
CA VAL A 347 -13.10 19.42 18.18
C VAL A 347 -11.96 20.33 18.65
N ILE A 348 -10.94 20.57 17.82
CA ILE A 348 -9.83 21.48 18.16
C ILE A 348 -10.36 22.88 18.48
N SER A 349 -11.18 23.45 17.60
CA SER A 349 -11.57 24.86 17.67
C SER A 349 -12.64 25.16 18.74
N ARG A 350 -13.44 24.15 19.14
CA ARG A 350 -14.58 24.32 20.05
C ARG A 350 -14.43 23.63 21.41
N GLU A 351 -13.67 22.54 21.51
CA GLU A 351 -13.45 21.80 22.77
C GLU A 351 -12.03 22.02 23.30
N VAL A 352 -11.00 21.88 22.45
CA VAL A 352 -9.59 21.97 22.89
C VAL A 352 -9.19 23.40 23.21
N ILE A 353 -9.18 24.31 22.22
CA ILE A 353 -8.69 25.69 22.39
C ILE A 353 -9.37 26.41 23.57
N PRO A 354 -10.71 26.35 23.73
CA PRO A 354 -11.37 27.01 24.85
C PRO A 354 -11.03 26.42 26.23
N ARG A 355 -10.57 25.16 26.28
CA ARG A 355 -10.14 24.47 27.51
C ARG A 355 -8.70 24.79 27.90
N LEU A 356 -7.85 25.18 26.94
CA LEU A 356 -6.44 25.51 27.18
C LEU A 356 -6.24 26.81 27.99
N GLY A 357 -7.25 27.68 28.12
CA GLY A 357 -7.21 28.83 29.02
C GLY A 357 -7.74 30.13 28.40
N HIS A 358 -7.70 31.22 29.17
CA HIS A 358 -8.25 32.50 28.75
C HIS A 358 -7.48 33.11 27.58
N ALA A 359 -6.14 33.12 27.63
CA ALA A 359 -5.31 33.70 26.57
C ALA A 359 -5.45 32.95 25.23
N ALA A 360 -5.65 31.63 25.27
CA ALA A 360 -5.91 30.82 24.09
C ALA A 360 -7.27 31.17 23.43
N ARG A 361 -8.25 31.62 24.23
CA ARG A 361 -9.60 31.96 23.77
C ARG A 361 -9.70 33.37 23.21
N THR A 362 -8.99 34.34 23.79
CA THR A 362 -9.13 35.76 23.46
C THR A 362 -8.16 36.25 22.40
N ASN A 363 -6.98 35.63 22.27
CA ASN A 363 -6.00 36.05 21.28
C ASN A 363 -6.37 35.50 19.88
N PRO A 364 -6.60 36.37 18.88
CA PRO A 364 -6.99 35.94 17.54
C PRO A 364 -5.91 35.14 16.82
N ILE A 365 -4.62 35.29 17.15
CA ILE A 365 -3.52 34.56 16.49
C ILE A 365 -3.59 33.05 16.76
N VAL A 366 -4.01 32.67 17.97
CA VAL A 366 -4.02 31.28 18.46
C VAL A 366 -4.83 30.34 17.55
N PRO A 367 -6.11 30.61 17.21
CA PRO A 367 -6.85 29.74 16.31
C PRO A 367 -6.27 29.71 14.89
N TRP A 368 -5.65 30.79 14.41
CA TRP A 368 -4.98 30.79 13.09
C TRP A 368 -3.74 29.89 13.06
N THR A 369 -2.91 29.91 14.11
CA THR A 369 -1.76 29.00 14.24
C THR A 369 -2.22 27.54 14.39
N ALA A 370 -3.29 27.31 15.15
CA ALA A 370 -3.87 25.98 15.32
C ALA A 370 -4.41 25.42 14.00
N ALA A 371 -5.13 26.25 13.21
CA ALA A 371 -5.63 25.88 11.89
C ALA A 371 -4.48 25.55 10.93
N ALA A 372 -3.44 26.39 10.88
CA ALA A 372 -2.29 26.20 10.01
C ALA A 372 -1.54 24.90 10.32
N MET A 373 -1.25 24.65 11.61
CA MET A 373 -0.59 23.41 12.04
C MET A 373 -1.45 22.18 11.75
N PHE A 374 -2.76 22.26 11.96
CA PHE A 374 -3.69 21.17 11.64
C PHE A 374 -3.69 20.87 10.14
N LEU A 375 -3.86 21.89 9.28
CA LEU A 375 -3.84 21.73 7.83
C LEU A 375 -2.49 21.23 7.32
N ALA A 376 -1.38 21.76 7.84
CA ALA A 376 -0.04 21.34 7.47
C ALA A 376 0.20 19.84 7.71
N PHE A 377 -0.42 19.23 8.73
CA PHE A 377 -0.40 17.78 8.91
C PHE A 377 -1.49 17.07 8.11
N TRP A 378 -2.70 17.60 8.07
CA TRP A 378 -3.82 16.87 7.49
C TRP A 378 -3.67 16.66 5.99
N LEU A 379 -3.31 17.72 5.26
CA LEU A 379 -3.24 17.70 3.79
C LEU A 379 -2.25 16.64 3.26
N PRO A 380 -0.98 16.59 3.71
CA PRO A 380 0.00 15.66 3.15
C PRO A 380 -0.06 14.22 3.69
N PHE A 381 -0.68 14.00 4.85
CA PHE A 381 -0.65 12.69 5.53
C PHE A 381 -2.00 11.97 5.54
N ASN A 382 -3.11 12.69 5.63
CA ASN A 382 -4.42 12.13 6.01
C ASN A 382 -5.47 12.21 4.89
N ASN A 383 -5.05 12.31 3.62
CA ASN A 383 -5.98 12.33 2.48
C ASN A 383 -6.07 10.96 1.79
N GLY A 384 -6.57 9.94 2.51
CA GLY A 384 -6.61 8.56 2.02
C GLY A 384 -7.50 7.63 2.86
N LEU A 385 -7.32 6.33 2.69
CA LEU A 385 -8.05 5.22 3.35
C LEU A 385 -7.28 4.60 4.51
N ARG A 386 -6.06 5.07 4.77
CA ARG A 386 -5.23 4.64 5.89
C ARG A 386 -5.86 4.96 7.25
N PRO A 387 -5.39 4.35 8.37
CA PRO A 387 -6.02 4.56 9.68
C PRO A 387 -5.62 5.86 10.38
N GLU A 388 -4.59 6.59 9.92
CA GLU A 388 -4.11 7.81 10.59
C GLU A 388 -5.20 8.88 10.83
N PRO A 389 -6.14 9.16 9.92
CA PRO A 389 -7.25 10.09 10.16
C PRO A 389 -8.12 9.65 11.35
N ILE A 390 -8.44 8.35 11.44
CA ILE A 390 -9.21 7.76 12.54
C ILE A 390 -8.41 7.90 13.83
N ILE A 391 -7.10 7.61 13.79
CA ILE A 391 -6.21 7.69 14.94
C ILE A 391 -6.10 9.11 15.47
N ALA A 392 -5.87 10.09 14.59
CA ALA A 392 -5.75 11.50 14.96
C ALA A 392 -7.02 12.03 15.64
N VAL A 393 -8.20 11.68 15.12
CA VAL A 393 -9.49 12.03 15.73
C VAL A 393 -9.69 11.26 17.04
N GLY A 394 -9.40 9.97 17.07
CA GLY A 394 -9.54 9.10 18.24
C GLY A 394 -8.72 9.57 19.44
N ILE A 395 -7.47 10.01 19.21
CA ILE A 395 -6.61 10.60 20.24
C ILE A 395 -7.26 11.86 20.84
N LEU A 396 -7.77 12.76 19.99
CA LEU A 396 -8.41 13.99 20.45
C LEU A 396 -9.71 13.71 21.21
N LEU A 397 -10.56 12.81 20.72
CA LEU A 397 -11.81 12.44 21.38
C LEU A 397 -11.55 11.75 22.72
N THR A 398 -10.50 10.92 22.82
CA THR A 398 -10.04 10.32 24.07
C THR A 398 -9.63 11.41 25.06
N TRP A 399 -8.80 12.36 24.64
CA TRP A 399 -8.39 13.48 25.48
C TRP A 399 -9.57 14.35 25.93
N CYS A 400 -10.48 14.72 25.01
CA CYS A 400 -11.67 15.51 25.33
C CYS A 400 -12.57 14.80 26.36
N SER A 401 -12.75 13.49 26.22
CA SER A 401 -13.55 12.67 27.13
C SER A 401 -12.93 12.60 28.52
N VAL A 402 -11.60 12.40 28.60
CA VAL A 402 -10.84 12.45 29.86
C VAL A 402 -10.90 13.83 30.51
N GLU A 403 -10.68 14.91 29.75
CA GLU A 403 -10.77 16.27 30.28
C GLU A 403 -12.14 16.60 30.83
N ARG A 404 -13.20 16.14 30.13
CA ARG A 404 -14.58 16.32 30.58
C ARG A 404 -14.85 15.49 31.85
N SER A 405 -14.32 14.26 31.94
CA SER A 405 -14.36 13.44 33.17
C SER A 405 -13.72 14.20 34.34
N ILE A 406 -12.53 14.75 34.14
CA ILE A 406 -11.78 15.49 35.17
C ILE A 406 -12.53 16.76 35.60
N ALA A 407 -13.05 17.52 34.63
CA ALA A 407 -13.74 18.77 34.90
C ALA A 407 -15.07 18.57 35.65
N THR A 408 -15.78 17.48 35.35
CA THR A 408 -17.11 17.19 35.93
C THR A 408 -17.07 16.23 37.10
N ASN A 409 -15.90 15.65 37.41
CA ASN A 409 -15.72 14.62 38.43
C ASN A 409 -16.65 13.41 38.19
N ARG A 410 -16.79 12.96 36.93
CA ARG A 410 -17.65 11.86 36.48
C ARG A 410 -16.84 10.76 35.81
N LEU A 411 -17.24 9.50 35.95
CA LEU A 411 -16.49 8.35 35.42
C LEU A 411 -17.01 7.83 34.07
N LEU A 412 -18.28 8.09 33.70
CA LEU A 412 -18.80 7.68 32.39
C LEU A 412 -17.95 8.23 31.21
N PRO A 413 -17.54 9.52 31.16
CA PRO A 413 -16.70 9.99 30.06
C PRO A 413 -15.32 9.32 30.04
N ALA A 414 -14.82 8.86 31.20
CA ALA A 414 -13.59 8.08 31.24
C ALA A 414 -13.77 6.67 30.66
N ALA A 415 -14.90 6.01 30.95
CA ALA A 415 -15.23 4.72 30.34
C ALA A 415 -15.40 4.83 28.82
N VAL A 416 -16.04 5.90 28.34
CA VAL A 416 -16.12 6.22 26.90
C VAL A 416 -14.73 6.47 26.31
N ALA A 417 -13.84 7.16 27.04
CA ALA A 417 -12.45 7.36 26.61
C ALA A 417 -11.69 6.02 26.47
N CYS A 418 -11.96 5.04 27.34
CA CYS A 418 -11.38 3.69 27.21
C CYS A 418 -11.86 2.98 25.94
N ILE A 419 -13.15 3.07 25.59
CA ILE A 419 -13.71 2.48 24.36
C ILE A 419 -13.07 3.12 23.13
N ILE A 420 -13.06 4.46 23.08
CA ILE A 420 -12.48 5.20 21.94
C ILE A 420 -10.99 4.89 21.83
N GLY A 421 -10.25 4.95 22.94
CA GLY A 421 -8.81 4.65 22.96
C GLY A 421 -8.50 3.22 22.52
N ALA A 422 -9.26 2.22 22.98
CA ALA A 422 -9.11 0.84 22.56
C ALA A 422 -9.43 0.66 21.07
N LEU A 423 -10.55 1.20 20.59
CA LEU A 423 -10.92 1.12 19.18
C LEU A 423 -9.89 1.80 18.27
N THR A 424 -9.29 2.90 18.74
CA THR A 424 -8.21 3.64 18.07
C THR A 424 -6.91 2.85 18.03
N LEU A 425 -6.57 2.15 19.13
CA LEU A 425 -5.40 1.29 19.23
C LEU A 425 -5.42 0.16 18.20
N PHE A 426 -6.60 -0.43 17.96
CA PHE A 426 -6.79 -1.52 17.01
C PHE A 426 -7.22 -1.06 15.60
N SER A 427 -7.21 0.24 15.30
CA SER A 427 -7.39 0.71 13.92
C SER A 427 -6.21 0.31 13.03
N GLY A 428 -4.99 0.34 13.56
CA GLY A 428 -3.77 -0.11 12.89
C GLY A 428 -2.58 -0.10 13.85
N PRO A 429 -1.41 -0.64 13.49
CA PRO A 429 -0.25 -0.69 14.38
C PRO A 429 0.20 0.68 14.90
N THR A 430 0.00 1.74 14.11
CA THR A 430 0.26 3.14 14.49
C THR A 430 -0.69 3.68 15.56
N GLY A 431 -1.81 3.00 15.81
CA GLY A 431 -2.79 3.29 16.85
C GLY A 431 -2.20 3.25 18.26
N ILE A 432 -1.01 2.67 18.44
CA ILE A 432 -0.24 2.71 19.69
C ILE A 432 0.02 4.14 20.19
N ALA A 433 0.06 5.13 19.29
CA ALA A 433 0.15 6.54 19.67
C ALA A 433 -0.99 7.00 20.60
N SER A 434 -2.15 6.33 20.57
CA SER A 434 -3.30 6.63 21.43
C SER A 434 -3.09 6.24 22.91
N ILE A 435 -2.14 5.35 23.21
CA ILE A 435 -1.78 4.99 24.58
C ILE A 435 -1.34 6.23 25.38
N GLY A 436 -0.73 7.22 24.74
CA GLY A 436 -0.38 8.49 25.39
C GLY A 436 -1.59 9.17 26.04
N ALA A 437 -2.74 9.20 25.36
CA ALA A 437 -3.97 9.78 25.89
C ALA A 437 -4.53 9.00 27.09
N LEU A 438 -4.38 7.67 27.09
CA LEU A 438 -4.82 6.80 28.17
C LEU A 438 -3.90 6.88 29.40
N LEU A 439 -2.58 6.80 29.21
CA LEU A 439 -1.60 6.83 30.31
C LEU A 439 -1.63 8.16 31.07
N VAL A 440 -1.76 9.28 30.35
CA VAL A 440 -1.85 10.61 30.95
C VAL A 440 -3.14 10.79 31.77
N ALA A 441 -4.18 9.99 31.50
CA ALA A 441 -5.43 10.01 32.24
C ALA A 441 -5.35 9.31 33.60
N ILE A 442 -4.40 8.38 33.82
CA ILE A 442 -4.36 7.51 35.01
C ILE A 442 -4.32 8.31 36.32
N GLY A 443 -3.43 9.29 36.42
CA GLY A 443 -3.26 10.10 37.65
C GLY A 443 -4.56 10.84 38.06
N PRO A 444 -5.15 11.64 37.17
CA PRO A 444 -6.43 12.28 37.43
C PRO A 444 -7.57 11.29 37.72
N LEU A 445 -7.67 10.20 36.97
CA LEU A 445 -8.73 9.19 37.17
C LEU A 445 -8.62 8.49 38.53
N ARG A 446 -7.41 8.15 38.98
CA ARG A 446 -7.17 7.61 40.34
C ARG A 446 -7.73 8.54 41.43
N THR A 447 -7.59 9.85 41.23
CA THR A 447 -8.09 10.87 42.17
C THR A 447 -9.62 10.89 42.22
N ILE A 448 -10.28 10.80 41.06
CA ILE A 448 -11.76 10.76 40.95
C ILE A 448 -12.32 9.47 41.55
N VAL A 449 -11.74 8.33 41.17
CA VAL A 449 -12.13 7.00 41.67
C VAL A 449 -11.95 6.96 43.18
N GLY A 450 -10.81 7.39 43.73
CA GLY A 450 -10.57 7.39 45.18
C GLY A 450 -11.58 8.22 45.97
N LYS A 451 -12.05 9.35 45.42
CA LYS A 451 -13.09 10.17 46.06
C LYS A 451 -14.47 9.49 46.02
N ARG A 452 -14.85 8.93 44.86
CA ARG A 452 -16.16 8.28 44.68
C ARG A 452 -16.26 6.90 45.32
N ALA A 453 -15.15 6.17 45.41
CA ALA A 453 -15.08 4.85 46.01
C ALA A 453 -15.47 4.86 47.50
N LYS A 454 -15.25 5.98 48.21
CA LYS A 454 -15.71 6.14 49.61
C LYS A 454 -17.23 6.03 49.76
N ARG A 455 -18.01 6.34 48.72
CA ARG A 455 -19.47 6.28 48.72
C ARG A 455 -20.02 5.01 48.05
N PHE A 456 -19.42 4.59 46.94
CA PHE A 456 -19.96 3.50 46.10
C PHE A 456 -19.13 2.22 46.10
N GLY A 457 -17.95 2.22 46.72
CA GLY A 457 -16.99 1.11 46.64
C GLY A 457 -16.23 1.06 45.31
N TYR A 458 -15.09 0.35 45.28
CA TYR A 458 -14.25 0.24 44.08
C TYR A 458 -14.88 -0.64 43.00
N ALA A 459 -15.47 -1.77 43.37
CA ALA A 459 -15.99 -2.75 42.42
C ALA A 459 -17.04 -2.15 41.46
N ALA A 460 -17.97 -1.35 41.99
CA ALA A 460 -19.03 -0.73 41.18
C ALA A 460 -18.55 0.36 40.22
N LEU A 461 -17.37 0.91 40.46
CA LEU A 461 -16.78 1.95 39.61
C LEU A 461 -15.81 1.36 38.58
N LEU A 462 -15.07 0.31 38.97
CA LEU A 462 -14.05 -0.30 38.11
C LEU A 462 -14.61 -1.38 37.19
N ALA A 463 -15.65 -2.13 37.58
CA ALA A 463 -16.22 -3.18 36.74
C ALA A 463 -16.77 -2.64 35.39
N PRO A 464 -17.53 -1.52 35.33
CA PRO A 464 -17.95 -0.96 34.06
C PRO A 464 -16.79 -0.42 33.20
N ILE A 465 -15.75 0.13 33.83
CA ILE A 465 -14.55 0.62 33.11
C ILE A 465 -13.78 -0.56 32.51
N LEU A 466 -13.66 -1.67 33.25
CA LEU A 466 -13.05 -2.89 32.77
C LEU A 466 -13.83 -3.47 31.57
N ALA A 467 -15.16 -3.56 31.69
CA ALA A 467 -16.02 -3.99 30.58
C ALA A 467 -15.85 -3.09 29.34
N ALA A 468 -15.82 -1.77 29.55
CA ALA A 468 -15.63 -0.78 28.48
C ALA A 468 -14.26 -0.90 27.79
N GLY A 469 -13.20 -1.26 28.51
CA GLY A 469 -11.88 -1.51 27.92
C GLY A 469 -11.80 -2.84 27.16
N LEU A 470 -12.48 -3.88 27.65
CA LEU A 470 -12.41 -5.23 27.07
C LEU A 470 -13.43 -5.47 25.95
N VAL A 471 -14.46 -4.62 25.79
CA VAL A 471 -15.47 -4.77 24.73
C VAL A 471 -14.85 -4.83 23.33
N THR A 472 -13.68 -4.21 23.12
CA THR A 472 -12.98 -4.24 21.83
C THR A 472 -12.47 -5.65 21.47
N LEU A 473 -12.28 -6.55 22.44
CA LEU A 473 -11.97 -7.97 22.16
C LEU A 473 -13.08 -8.63 21.34
N ILE A 474 -14.34 -8.25 21.58
CA ILE A 474 -15.49 -8.76 20.80
C ILE A 474 -15.39 -8.29 19.35
N VAL A 475 -14.91 -7.06 19.11
CA VAL A 475 -14.75 -6.51 17.76
C VAL A 475 -13.59 -7.19 17.03
N ILE A 476 -12.46 -7.41 17.72
CA ILE A 476 -11.26 -8.06 17.17
C ILE A 476 -11.60 -9.51 16.78
N PHE A 477 -12.06 -10.29 17.74
CA PHE A 477 -12.32 -11.72 17.57
C PHE A 477 -13.74 -12.02 17.09
N ARG A 478 -14.39 -11.07 16.40
CA ARG A 478 -15.78 -11.21 15.92
C ARG A 478 -15.93 -12.39 14.96
N ASP A 479 -14.86 -12.64 14.20
CA ASP A 479 -14.77 -13.66 13.18
C ASP A 479 -13.69 -14.68 13.56
N GLN A 480 -12.43 -14.25 13.55
CA GLN A 480 -11.25 -15.07 13.79
C GLN A 480 -11.12 -15.59 15.23
N THR A 481 -10.25 -16.59 15.43
CA THR A 481 -9.95 -17.23 16.73
C THR A 481 -8.63 -16.73 17.32
N LEU A 482 -8.41 -16.98 18.62
CA LEU A 482 -7.15 -16.62 19.28
C LEU A 482 -5.92 -17.21 18.58
N VAL A 483 -5.95 -18.52 18.30
CA VAL A 483 -4.81 -19.20 17.69
C VAL A 483 -4.61 -18.77 16.24
N GLY A 484 -5.70 -18.51 15.50
CA GLY A 484 -5.62 -17.96 14.14
C GLY A 484 -4.87 -16.63 14.09
N GLU A 485 -5.20 -15.69 14.98
CA GLU A 485 -4.55 -14.37 15.03
C GLU A 485 -3.12 -14.42 15.56
N ILE A 486 -2.83 -15.24 16.58
CA ILE A 486 -1.47 -15.42 17.10
C ILE A 486 -0.56 -16.00 16.02
N GLN A 487 -1.02 -17.02 15.28
CA GLN A 487 -0.25 -17.63 14.20
C GLN A 487 -0.05 -16.66 13.04
N ALA A 488 -1.09 -15.90 12.66
CA ALA A 488 -0.99 -14.87 11.63
C ALA A 488 0.04 -13.80 12.04
N SER A 489 -0.05 -13.26 13.26
CA SER A 489 0.87 -12.25 13.78
C SER A 489 2.32 -12.75 13.85
N ALA A 490 2.52 -14.00 14.30
CA ALA A 490 3.84 -14.64 14.32
C ALA A 490 4.41 -14.83 12.91
N LEU A 491 3.58 -15.21 11.93
CA LEU A 491 4.00 -15.32 10.54
C LEU A 491 4.37 -13.96 9.95
N LYS A 492 3.52 -12.93 10.15
CA LYS A 492 3.78 -11.56 9.67
C LYS A 492 5.08 -10.99 10.22
N SER A 493 5.37 -11.20 11.50
CA SER A 493 6.63 -10.77 12.12
C SER A 493 7.84 -11.55 11.57
N ALA A 494 7.70 -12.86 11.37
CA ALA A 494 8.79 -13.70 10.87
C ALA A 494 9.10 -13.51 9.37
N VAL A 495 8.09 -13.21 8.54
CA VAL A 495 8.22 -12.98 7.10
C VAL A 495 8.55 -11.51 6.81
N GLY A 496 7.94 -10.59 7.57
CA GLY A 496 8.34 -9.19 7.62
C GLY A 496 7.89 -8.33 6.43
N PRO A 497 8.23 -7.03 6.48
CA PRO A 497 9.17 -6.41 7.43
C PRO A 497 8.61 -6.14 8.83
N SER A 498 9.47 -6.35 9.82
CA SER A 498 9.21 -6.09 11.24
C SER A 498 10.49 -5.56 11.90
N LEU A 499 10.69 -4.23 11.86
CA LEU A 499 11.81 -3.54 12.47
C LEU A 499 11.68 -3.46 13.99
N ASN A 500 12.82 -3.38 14.68
CA ASN A 500 12.86 -3.30 16.14
C ASN A 500 12.57 -1.87 16.64
N TRP A 501 12.44 -1.72 17.95
CA TRP A 501 12.17 -0.43 18.59
C TRP A 501 13.35 0.55 18.48
N PHE A 502 14.60 0.06 18.46
CA PHE A 502 15.80 0.87 18.31
C PHE A 502 16.04 1.34 16.86
N ASP A 503 15.30 0.79 15.89
CA ASP A 503 15.34 1.18 14.48
C ASP A 503 14.45 2.41 14.19
N GLU A 504 13.92 3.09 15.22
CA GLU A 504 13.08 4.28 15.04
C GLU A 504 13.81 5.42 14.30
N HIS A 505 15.15 5.46 14.33
CA HIS A 505 15.94 6.42 13.57
C HIS A 505 15.66 6.35 12.05
N VAL A 506 15.33 5.17 11.51
CA VAL A 506 15.01 4.94 10.09
C VAL A 506 13.82 5.80 9.65
N ARG A 507 12.83 6.02 10.53
CA ARG A 507 11.67 6.88 10.23
C ARG A 507 12.12 8.31 9.93
N TYR A 508 13.08 8.81 10.70
CA TYR A 508 13.61 10.17 10.56
C TYR A 508 14.62 10.27 9.43
N GLU A 509 15.44 9.24 9.20
CA GLU A 509 16.31 9.17 8.03
C GLU A 509 15.50 9.31 6.73
N ARG A 510 14.42 8.52 6.59
CA ARG A 510 13.49 8.63 5.46
C ARG A 510 12.87 10.02 5.31
N LEU A 511 12.64 10.75 6.41
CA LEU A 511 12.12 12.11 6.39
C LEU A 511 13.14 13.13 5.85
N PHE A 512 14.44 12.84 5.96
CA PHE A 512 15.52 13.72 5.53
C PHE A 512 16.14 13.35 4.18
N LEU A 513 15.76 12.21 3.59
CA LEU A 513 16.10 11.89 2.21
C LEU A 513 15.39 12.82 1.22
N PRO A 514 16.00 13.18 0.08
CA PRO A 514 15.40 14.01 -0.97
C PRO A 514 14.43 13.19 -1.86
N THR A 515 13.51 12.45 -1.22
CA THR A 515 12.51 11.57 -1.84
C THR A 515 11.11 12.12 -1.63
N THR A 516 10.09 11.45 -2.19
CA THR A 516 8.67 11.72 -1.90
C THR A 516 8.31 11.52 -0.42
N ASP A 517 8.98 10.57 0.27
CA ASP A 517 8.80 10.34 1.70
C ASP A 517 9.35 11.47 2.58
N GLY A 518 10.39 12.14 2.11
CA GLY A 518 11.04 13.29 2.75
C GLY A 518 10.73 14.64 2.06
N ALA A 519 9.63 14.71 1.32
CA ALA A 519 9.21 15.92 0.59
C ALA A 519 8.97 17.11 1.52
N ILE A 520 9.01 18.32 0.96
CA ILE A 520 8.82 19.59 1.70
C ILE A 520 7.54 19.56 2.54
N SER A 521 6.45 19.07 1.94
CA SER A 521 5.13 18.97 2.55
C SER A 521 5.08 18.01 3.74
N ARG A 522 5.98 17.02 3.83
CA ARG A 522 6.07 16.07 4.95
C ARG A 522 7.11 16.48 6.00
N ARG A 523 8.24 17.04 5.57
CA ARG A 523 9.34 17.44 6.45
C ARG A 523 8.96 18.62 7.33
N PHE A 524 8.36 19.67 6.75
CA PHE A 524 8.04 20.89 7.48
C PHE A 524 7.08 20.66 8.67
N PRO A 525 5.93 19.97 8.51
CA PRO A 525 4.99 19.79 9.62
C PRO A 525 5.62 19.08 10.82
N VAL A 526 6.41 18.02 10.60
CA VAL A 526 7.08 17.27 11.67
C VAL A 526 8.05 18.16 12.43
N LEU A 527 8.90 18.92 11.72
CA LEU A 527 9.84 19.86 12.35
C LEU A 527 9.11 20.99 13.09
N ALA A 528 8.04 21.52 12.50
CA ALA A 528 7.19 22.53 13.12
C ALA A 528 6.56 22.03 14.44
N LEU A 529 6.13 20.77 14.48
CA LEU A 529 5.60 20.13 15.68
C LEU A 529 6.67 19.98 16.77
N VAL A 530 7.88 19.54 16.41
CA VAL A 530 9.01 19.40 17.34
C VAL A 530 9.37 20.76 17.96
N ILE A 531 9.41 21.83 17.17
CA ILE A 531 9.68 23.19 17.67
C ILE A 531 8.54 23.70 18.54
N ALA A 532 7.28 23.46 18.16
CA ALA A 532 6.11 23.83 18.95
C ALA A 532 6.11 23.11 20.31
N LEU A 533 6.47 21.83 20.33
CA LEU A 533 6.64 21.05 21.55
C LEU A 533 7.82 21.58 22.39
N GLY A 534 8.97 21.83 21.76
CA GLY A 534 10.17 22.35 22.42
C GLY A 534 9.92 23.69 23.12
N VAL A 535 9.25 24.65 22.45
CA VAL A 535 8.94 25.95 23.06
C VAL A 535 7.89 25.83 24.18
N ALA A 536 6.90 24.95 24.03
CA ALA A 536 5.89 24.69 25.06
C ALA A 536 6.51 24.06 26.32
N VAL A 537 7.43 23.09 26.16
CA VAL A 537 8.19 22.47 27.25
C VAL A 537 9.12 23.50 27.90
N ALA A 538 9.93 24.22 27.12
CA ALA A 538 10.87 25.22 27.63
C ALA A 538 10.15 26.32 28.44
N MET A 539 9.01 26.81 27.96
CA MET A 539 8.20 27.79 28.68
C MET A 539 7.59 27.21 29.96
N THR A 540 7.13 25.95 29.91
CA THR A 540 6.59 25.26 31.09
C THR A 540 7.67 25.03 32.15
N LEU A 541 8.89 24.66 31.77
CA LEU A 541 10.02 24.51 32.68
C LEU A 541 10.46 25.87 33.26
N ARG A 542 10.56 26.91 32.42
CA ARG A 542 11.03 28.24 32.83
C ARG A 542 10.05 28.96 33.76
N LYS A 543 8.74 28.80 33.56
CA LYS A 543 7.69 29.56 34.28
C LYS A 543 6.71 28.69 35.05
N ASN A 544 6.99 27.39 35.22
CA ASN A 544 6.11 26.35 35.77
C ASN A 544 4.79 26.08 34.99
N LYS A 545 4.38 27.03 34.14
CA LYS A 545 3.22 26.97 33.24
C LYS A 545 3.41 27.97 32.09
N ILE A 546 2.70 27.77 31.00
CA ILE A 546 2.57 28.78 29.94
C ILE A 546 1.62 29.89 30.44
N PRO A 547 2.06 31.16 30.58
CA PRO A 547 1.22 32.24 31.07
C PRO A 547 -0.08 32.38 30.25
N GLY A 548 -1.21 32.59 30.94
CA GLY A 548 -2.53 32.71 30.29
C GLY A 548 -3.20 31.38 29.91
N THR A 549 -2.53 30.25 30.13
CA THR A 549 -3.09 28.89 29.93
C THR A 549 -3.44 28.20 31.25
N ALA A 550 -4.34 27.22 31.18
CA ALA A 550 -4.68 26.32 32.28
C ALA A 550 -3.61 25.23 32.41
N SER A 551 -2.95 25.14 33.57
CA SER A 551 -1.78 24.26 33.77
C SER A 551 -2.08 22.77 33.56
N GLY A 552 -3.24 22.28 34.01
CA GLY A 552 -3.64 20.88 33.88
C GLY A 552 -3.76 20.43 32.41
N PRO A 553 -4.70 21.00 31.63
CA PRO A 553 -4.89 20.65 30.22
C PRO A 553 -3.62 20.83 29.38
N SER A 554 -2.89 21.94 29.56
CA SER A 554 -1.66 22.20 28.81
C SER A 554 -0.58 21.14 29.06
N ARG A 555 -0.36 20.77 30.32
CA ARG A 555 0.62 19.72 30.67
C ARG A 555 0.22 18.35 30.11
N ARG A 556 -1.07 18.04 30.06
CA ARG A 556 -1.56 16.78 29.51
C ARG A 556 -1.40 16.70 28.00
N ILE A 557 -1.68 17.78 27.25
CA ILE A 557 -1.41 17.81 25.79
C ILE A 557 0.08 17.62 25.49
N ILE A 558 0.96 18.29 26.25
CA ILE A 558 2.42 18.11 26.13
C ILE A 558 2.82 16.66 26.45
N GLY A 559 2.31 16.11 27.56
CA GLY A 559 2.58 14.73 27.99
C GLY A 559 2.10 13.68 26.99
N ILE A 560 0.90 13.85 26.43
CA ILE A 560 0.36 12.95 25.40
C ILE A 560 1.27 12.97 24.18
N THR A 561 1.66 14.15 23.71
CA THR A 561 2.51 14.25 22.52
C THR A 561 3.87 13.57 22.73
N LEU A 562 4.51 13.79 23.89
CA LEU A 562 5.78 13.14 24.25
C LEU A 562 5.63 11.61 24.30
N ILE A 563 4.59 11.11 24.96
CA ILE A 563 4.36 9.66 25.06
C ILE A 563 4.00 9.08 23.68
N SER A 564 3.24 9.78 22.84
CA SER A 564 2.92 9.34 21.48
C SER A 564 4.17 9.25 20.60
N PHE A 565 5.13 10.19 20.71
CA PHE A 565 6.43 10.09 20.03
C PHE A 565 7.25 8.89 20.53
N VAL A 566 7.20 8.58 21.83
CA VAL A 566 7.87 7.39 22.35
C VAL A 566 7.15 6.12 21.89
N ALA A 567 5.83 6.08 21.94
CA ALA A 567 5.03 4.89 21.62
C ALA A 567 5.20 4.45 20.16
N ILE A 568 5.35 5.39 19.22
CA ILE A 568 5.48 5.06 17.80
C ILE A 568 6.76 4.26 17.47
N MET A 569 7.77 4.28 18.36
CA MET A 569 9.00 3.48 18.18
C MET A 569 8.72 1.97 18.12
N PHE A 570 7.65 1.51 18.77
CA PHE A 570 7.24 0.11 18.81
C PHE A 570 6.43 -0.33 17.59
N THR A 571 6.23 0.54 16.59
CA THR A 571 5.55 0.14 15.35
C THR A 571 6.48 -0.74 14.50
N PRO A 572 6.02 -1.89 13.94
CA PRO A 572 6.88 -2.77 13.16
C PRO A 572 7.46 -2.13 11.89
N THR A 573 6.79 -1.11 11.33
CA THR A 573 7.22 -0.40 10.12
C THR A 573 7.51 1.07 10.40
N LYS A 574 8.58 1.60 9.81
CA LYS A 574 9.14 2.93 10.11
C LYS A 574 8.96 3.91 8.95
N TRP A 575 7.71 4.23 8.61
CA TRP A 575 7.36 5.14 7.52
C TRP A 575 7.07 6.58 7.95
N THR A 576 7.32 7.54 7.05
CA THR A 576 7.07 8.97 7.34
C THR A 576 5.58 9.30 7.36
N HIS A 577 4.75 8.57 6.61
CA HIS A 577 3.30 8.80 6.61
C HIS A 577 2.63 8.51 7.96
N HIS A 578 3.25 7.72 8.85
CA HIS A 578 2.73 7.49 10.21
C HIS A 578 2.67 8.78 11.05
N PHE A 579 3.39 9.86 10.69
CA PHE A 579 3.28 11.14 11.38
C PHE A 579 1.88 11.78 11.26
N GLY A 580 1.02 11.29 10.36
CA GLY A 580 -0.39 11.71 10.25
C GLY A 580 -1.20 11.56 11.53
N VAL A 581 -0.83 10.62 12.43
CA VAL A 581 -1.49 10.42 13.73
C VAL A 581 -1.43 11.66 14.63
N PHE A 582 -0.45 12.54 14.40
CA PHE A 582 -0.25 13.76 15.19
C PHE A 582 -1.12 14.93 14.74
N ALA A 583 -1.88 14.85 13.64
CA ALA A 583 -2.63 15.98 13.08
C ALA A 583 -3.55 16.68 14.11
N GLY A 584 -4.22 15.91 14.96
CA GLY A 584 -5.07 16.44 16.03
C GLY A 584 -4.27 17.15 17.14
N LEU A 585 -3.14 16.56 17.53
CA LEU A 585 -2.23 17.13 18.53
C LEU A 585 -1.48 18.35 18.00
N ALA A 586 -1.17 18.40 16.71
CA ALA A 586 -0.45 19.48 16.06
C ALA A 586 -1.23 20.80 16.12
N GLY A 587 -2.53 20.79 15.84
CA GLY A 587 -3.38 21.98 16.03
C GLY A 587 -3.44 22.43 17.50
N SER A 588 -3.51 21.47 18.42
CA SER A 588 -3.56 21.71 19.88
C SER A 588 -2.25 22.31 20.42
N LEU A 589 -1.11 21.79 19.99
CA LEU A 589 0.22 22.31 20.34
C LEU A 589 0.53 23.61 19.62
N GLY A 590 0.08 23.80 18.38
CA GLY A 590 0.16 25.07 17.68
C GLY A 590 -0.51 26.20 18.45
N ALA A 591 -1.68 25.93 19.05
CA ALA A 591 -2.34 26.88 19.93
C ALA A 591 -1.50 27.21 21.18
N LEU A 592 -0.90 26.21 21.84
CA LEU A 592 -0.05 26.41 23.01
C LEU A 592 1.24 27.17 22.68
N ALA A 593 1.89 26.82 21.58
CA ALA A 593 3.11 27.48 21.10
C ALA A 593 2.84 28.95 20.75
N ALA A 594 1.72 29.24 20.07
CA ALA A 594 1.31 30.61 19.79
C ALA A 594 1.17 31.42 21.07
N VAL A 595 0.47 30.91 22.10
CA VAL A 595 0.36 31.60 23.40
C VAL A 595 1.74 31.77 24.05
N ALA A 596 2.60 30.75 24.01
CA ALA A 596 3.92 30.77 24.66
C ALA A 596 4.88 31.83 24.08
N VAL A 597 4.74 32.17 22.79
CA VAL A 597 5.64 33.10 22.08
C VAL A 597 5.12 34.54 22.06
N THR A 598 3.86 34.78 22.43
CA THR A 598 3.30 36.15 22.54
C THR A 598 4.18 37.06 23.40
N ALA A 599 4.20 38.36 23.11
CA ALA A 599 4.94 39.36 23.90
C ALA A 599 4.56 39.33 25.40
N ALA A 600 3.33 38.92 25.72
CA ALA A 600 2.86 38.75 27.10
C ALA A 600 3.52 37.56 27.81
N ALA A 601 3.80 36.46 27.10
CA ALA A 601 4.45 35.27 27.63
C ALA A 601 5.98 35.35 27.51
N MET A 602 6.51 35.72 26.35
CA MET A 602 7.93 35.86 26.04
C MET A 602 8.31 37.34 25.91
N ARG A 603 8.62 37.97 27.05
CA ARG A 603 8.82 39.42 27.15
C ARG A 603 10.04 39.93 26.37
N SER A 604 11.15 39.19 26.38
CA SER A 604 12.39 39.59 25.70
C SER A 604 12.20 39.56 24.17
N PRO A 605 12.46 40.68 23.46
CA PRO A 605 12.45 40.70 22.00
C PRO A 605 13.52 39.79 21.39
N ARG A 606 14.72 39.68 22.00
CA ARG A 606 15.76 38.74 21.56
C ARG A 606 15.26 37.30 21.45
N ASN A 607 14.58 36.80 22.49
CA ASN A 607 14.10 35.42 22.48
C ASN A 607 13.03 35.19 21.40
N ARG A 608 12.19 36.20 21.11
CA ARG A 608 11.19 36.15 20.03
C ARG A 608 11.88 36.17 18.66
N THR A 609 12.90 37.00 18.47
CA THR A 609 13.72 37.03 17.24
C THR A 609 14.45 35.71 17.03
N LEU A 610 15.01 35.11 18.09
CA LEU A 610 15.65 33.79 18.01
C LEU A 610 14.64 32.70 17.64
N TYR A 611 13.42 32.74 18.18
CA TYR A 611 12.38 31.80 17.78
C TYR A 611 11.99 31.96 16.30
N ALA A 612 11.90 33.21 15.80
CA ALA A 612 11.69 33.46 14.37
C ALA A 612 12.85 32.91 13.52
N ALA A 613 14.10 33.05 13.96
CA ALA A 613 15.25 32.46 13.30
C ALA A 613 15.16 30.93 13.21
N ILE A 614 14.75 30.26 14.29
CA ILE A 614 14.54 28.80 14.30
C ILE A 614 13.46 28.38 13.29
N VAL A 615 12.36 29.12 13.19
CA VAL A 615 11.30 28.84 12.20
C VAL A 615 11.82 29.02 10.77
N LEU A 616 12.61 30.08 10.52
CA LEU A 616 13.24 30.32 9.21
C LEU A 616 14.26 29.23 8.85
N PHE A 617 15.06 28.78 9.82
CA PHE A 617 15.99 27.65 9.62
C PHE A 617 15.25 26.37 9.25
N VAL A 618 14.12 26.11 9.89
CA VAL A 618 13.30 24.92 9.57
C VAL A 618 12.60 25.03 8.23
N LEU A 619 12.19 26.23 7.80
CA LEU A 619 11.78 26.46 6.42
C LEU A 619 12.94 26.16 5.46
N ALA A 620 14.15 26.65 5.74
CA ALA A 620 15.33 26.37 4.92
C ALA A 620 15.60 24.86 4.76
N LEU A 621 15.60 24.12 5.88
CA LEU A 621 15.81 22.68 5.92
C LEU A 621 14.66 21.88 5.26
N SER A 622 13.45 22.44 5.27
CA SER A 622 12.30 21.82 4.62
C SER A 622 12.37 21.97 3.11
N PHE A 623 12.73 23.16 2.62
CA PHE A 623 12.87 23.47 1.19
C PHE A 623 14.15 22.90 0.55
N SER A 624 15.03 22.25 1.30
CA SER A 624 16.15 21.44 0.78
C SER A 624 15.71 20.00 0.48
N SER A 625 14.61 19.87 -0.27
CA SER A 625 14.03 18.60 -0.71
C SER A 625 13.17 18.83 -1.96
N VAL A 626 12.63 17.75 -2.52
CA VAL A 626 11.72 17.78 -3.67
C VAL A 626 10.29 18.15 -3.24
N ASN A 627 9.50 18.71 -4.16
CA ASN A 627 8.06 18.92 -4.00
C ASN A 627 7.26 17.71 -4.53
N GLY A 628 7.75 16.50 -4.24
CA GLY A 628 7.23 15.26 -4.79
C GLY A 628 6.03 14.70 -4.03
N TRP A 629 5.12 14.05 -4.76
CA TRP A 629 3.97 13.32 -4.26
C TRP A 629 3.96 11.88 -4.77
N TRP A 630 3.15 11.00 -4.18
CA TRP A 630 3.15 9.58 -4.53
C TRP A 630 2.46 9.29 -5.86
N TYR A 631 3.10 8.43 -6.68
CA TYR A 631 2.58 7.87 -7.94
C TYR A 631 1.92 8.95 -8.81
N VAL A 632 0.66 8.74 -9.18
CA VAL A 632 -0.13 9.63 -10.04
C VAL A 632 -0.42 11.02 -9.44
N SER A 633 -0.21 11.22 -8.13
CA SER A 633 -0.37 12.54 -7.51
C SER A 633 0.77 13.49 -7.86
N ASN A 634 1.87 13.00 -8.43
CA ASN A 634 3.04 13.82 -8.79
C ASN A 634 2.91 14.51 -10.16
N PHE A 635 1.84 14.19 -10.89
CA PHE A 635 1.62 14.56 -12.27
C PHE A 635 1.44 16.09 -12.42
N GLY A 636 2.32 16.71 -13.22
CA GLY A 636 2.31 18.16 -13.49
C GLY A 636 2.81 19.07 -12.36
N VAL A 637 3.13 18.52 -11.18
CA VAL A 637 3.47 19.32 -10.00
C VAL A 637 4.83 20.02 -10.19
N PRO A 638 4.91 21.35 -9.96
CA PRO A 638 6.18 22.09 -10.04
C PRO A 638 7.22 21.56 -9.05
N TRP A 639 8.46 21.39 -9.52
CA TRP A 639 9.60 20.86 -8.74
C TRP A 639 9.31 19.51 -8.07
N SER A 640 8.47 18.68 -8.67
CA SER A 640 8.18 17.32 -8.21
C SER A 640 9.44 16.47 -8.07
N ASN A 641 10.41 16.66 -8.97
CA ASN A 641 11.63 15.87 -9.07
C ASN A 641 12.93 16.68 -8.84
N SER A 642 12.81 17.94 -8.40
CA SER A 642 13.96 18.83 -8.21
C SER A 642 13.74 19.75 -7.00
N PHE A 643 14.79 20.41 -6.53
CA PHE A 643 14.65 21.34 -5.42
C PHE A 643 14.05 22.67 -5.91
N PRO A 644 13.09 23.28 -5.18
CA PRO A 644 12.54 24.56 -5.57
C PRO A 644 13.59 25.65 -5.64
N GLN A 645 13.67 26.33 -6.78
CA GLN A 645 14.63 27.38 -7.05
C GLN A 645 14.04 28.49 -7.93
N TRP A 646 14.48 29.72 -7.68
CA TRP A 646 14.25 30.89 -8.51
C TRP A 646 15.52 31.73 -8.54
N HIS A 647 16.35 31.55 -9.57
CA HIS A 647 17.77 31.98 -9.68
C HIS A 647 18.71 31.38 -8.61
N PHE A 648 18.26 31.33 -7.35
CA PHE A 648 18.87 30.63 -6.23
C PHE A 648 17.87 29.63 -5.64
N GLY A 649 18.37 28.63 -4.91
CA GLY A 649 17.50 27.70 -4.16
C GLY A 649 16.67 28.44 -3.11
N ILE A 650 15.38 28.14 -2.99
CA ILE A 650 14.51 28.77 -1.98
C ILE A 650 15.03 28.47 -0.56
N SER A 651 15.64 27.29 -0.37
CA SER A 651 16.32 26.91 0.87
C SER A 651 17.45 27.87 1.27
N THR A 652 18.27 28.34 0.31
CA THR A 652 19.39 29.25 0.60
C THR A 652 18.90 30.63 1.01
N VAL A 653 17.79 31.09 0.41
CA VAL A 653 17.13 32.35 0.80
C VAL A 653 16.64 32.30 2.24
N PHE A 654 15.90 31.24 2.62
CA PHE A 654 15.45 31.06 4.00
C PHE A 654 16.61 30.92 4.98
N PHE A 655 17.69 30.24 4.57
CA PHE A 655 18.89 30.13 5.39
C PHE A 655 19.55 31.49 5.62
N GLY A 656 19.69 32.32 4.58
CA GLY A 656 20.19 33.69 4.69
C GLY A 656 19.33 34.55 5.64
N LEU A 657 18.00 34.46 5.51
CA LEU A 657 17.07 35.15 6.42
C LEU A 657 17.19 34.66 7.87
N SER A 658 17.42 33.36 8.08
CA SER A 658 17.68 32.80 9.41
C SER A 658 18.95 33.37 10.01
N VAL A 659 20.06 33.44 9.25
CA VAL A 659 21.31 34.04 9.71
C VAL A 659 21.12 35.52 10.06
N LEU A 660 20.43 36.28 9.21
CA LEU A 660 20.10 37.68 9.51
C LEU A 660 19.28 37.85 10.79
N ALA A 661 18.31 36.96 11.04
CA ALA A 661 17.53 36.96 12.28
C ALA A 661 18.39 36.61 13.51
N ILE A 662 19.36 35.70 13.38
CA ILE A 662 20.35 35.40 14.45
C ILE A 662 21.22 36.63 14.72
N LEU A 663 21.74 37.29 13.68
CA LEU A 663 22.53 38.51 13.82
C LEU A 663 21.72 39.63 14.49
N ALA A 664 20.44 39.79 14.11
CA ALA A 664 19.54 40.73 14.77
C ALA A 664 19.31 40.37 16.25
N ALA A 665 19.12 39.08 16.58
CA ALA A 665 19.00 38.63 17.96
C ALA A 665 20.29 38.88 18.76
N ALA A 666 21.47 38.62 18.17
CA ALA A 666 22.76 38.92 18.78
C ALA A 666 22.96 40.42 19.00
N TRP A 667 22.55 41.26 18.04
CA TRP A 667 22.60 42.70 18.19
C TRP A 667 21.69 43.20 19.33
N ILE A 668 20.44 42.69 19.44
CA ILE A 668 19.55 43.00 20.58
C ILE A 668 20.20 42.57 21.90
N HIS A 669 20.86 41.42 21.91
CA HIS A 669 21.57 40.89 23.08
C HIS A 669 22.72 41.80 23.53
N PHE A 670 23.60 42.20 22.61
CA PHE A 670 24.76 43.03 22.92
C PHE A 670 24.41 44.50 23.18
N THR A 671 23.35 45.03 22.58
CA THR A 671 22.91 46.42 22.80
C THR A 671 22.04 46.62 24.04
N GLY A 672 21.73 45.56 24.80
CA GLY A 672 20.92 45.65 26.02
C GLY A 672 19.44 46.03 25.77
N ARG A 673 18.97 46.00 24.51
CA ARG A 673 17.59 46.29 24.10
C ARG A 673 16.61 45.13 24.39
N ASP A 674 16.93 44.32 25.40
CA ASP A 674 16.16 43.14 25.84
C ASP A 674 14.86 43.50 26.60
N HIS A 675 14.58 44.79 26.80
CA HIS A 675 13.36 45.31 27.40
C HIS A 675 12.35 45.73 26.32
N PRO A 676 11.03 45.56 26.54
CA PRO A 676 10.01 45.92 25.56
C PRO A 676 9.95 47.44 25.37
N GLY A 677 10.68 47.95 24.38
CA GLY A 677 10.54 49.32 23.87
C GLY A 677 9.52 49.39 22.74
N ARG A 678 8.83 50.53 22.60
CA ARG A 678 7.97 50.84 21.45
C ARG A 678 8.85 51.17 20.24
N THR A 679 9.28 50.17 19.47
CA THR A 679 9.67 50.43 18.09
C THR A 679 8.41 50.68 17.26
N PRO A 680 8.31 51.79 16.52
CA PRO A 680 7.18 52.04 15.64
C PRO A 680 7.27 51.11 14.42
N MET A 681 6.76 49.88 14.56
CA MET A 681 6.46 49.01 13.43
C MET A 681 5.00 49.20 13.00
N HIS A 682 4.76 49.12 11.70
CA HIS A 682 3.41 49.09 11.15
C HIS A 682 2.61 47.95 11.82
N PRO A 683 1.35 48.18 12.26
CA PRO A 683 0.61 47.24 13.09
C PRO A 683 0.42 45.84 12.46
N VAL A 684 0.40 45.76 11.12
CA VAL A 684 0.36 44.48 10.38
C VAL A 684 1.67 43.71 10.47
N LEU A 685 2.80 44.39 10.26
CA LEU A 685 4.14 43.80 10.37
C LEU A 685 4.45 43.36 11.80
N ALA A 686 3.99 44.13 12.80
CA ALA A 686 4.09 43.75 14.21
C ALA A 686 3.32 42.45 14.52
N ARG A 687 2.09 42.30 13.99
CA ARG A 687 1.28 41.07 14.18
C ARG A 687 1.85 39.85 13.47
N LEU A 688 2.43 40.02 12.29
CA LEU A 688 3.12 38.95 11.56
C LEU A 688 4.39 38.51 12.31
N ALA A 689 5.18 39.46 12.80
CA ALA A 689 6.37 39.19 13.59
C ALA A 689 6.06 38.54 14.95
N GLU A 690 4.84 38.72 15.49
CA GLU A 690 4.39 38.06 16.72
C GLU A 690 4.07 36.57 16.56
N SER A 691 4.00 36.04 15.32
CA SER A 691 3.58 34.65 15.07
C SER A 691 4.34 33.95 13.93
N PRO A 692 5.69 33.84 14.00
CA PRO A 692 6.49 33.29 12.91
C PRO A 692 6.10 31.85 12.53
N LEU A 693 5.73 31.01 13.51
CA LEU A 693 5.24 29.65 13.24
C LEU A 693 3.95 29.65 12.41
N ALA A 694 3.03 30.57 12.67
CA ALA A 694 1.78 30.70 11.92
C ALA A 694 2.06 31.11 10.47
N VAL A 695 2.99 32.04 10.26
CA VAL A 695 3.39 32.49 8.92
C VAL A 695 4.04 31.35 8.15
N GLY A 696 5.02 30.66 8.73
CA GLY A 696 5.70 29.54 8.09
C GLY A 696 4.77 28.38 7.73
N THR A 697 3.83 28.05 8.63
CA THR A 697 2.84 26.98 8.40
C THR A 697 1.83 27.34 7.32
N TRP A 698 1.26 28.54 7.32
CA TRP A 698 0.38 28.99 6.24
C TRP A 698 1.10 29.06 4.89
N LEU A 699 2.37 29.46 4.87
CA LEU A 699 3.18 29.46 3.65
C LEU A 699 3.25 28.06 3.05
N VAL A 700 3.53 27.03 3.84
CA VAL A 700 3.62 25.64 3.35
C VAL A 700 2.25 25.07 2.97
N VAL A 701 1.18 25.44 3.68
CA VAL A 701 -0.20 25.05 3.30
C VAL A 701 -0.57 25.65 1.95
N ILE A 702 -0.34 26.95 1.76
CA ILE A 702 -0.60 27.65 0.49
C ILE A 702 0.27 27.07 -0.62
N TRP A 703 1.56 26.84 -0.37
CA TRP A 703 2.48 26.19 -1.30
C TRP A 703 1.94 24.84 -1.77
N SER A 704 1.51 23.98 -0.83
CA SER A 704 1.01 22.64 -1.14
C SER A 704 -0.26 22.71 -1.99
N VAL A 705 -1.25 23.50 -1.57
CA VAL A 705 -2.53 23.67 -2.29
C VAL A 705 -2.30 24.27 -3.69
N PHE A 706 -1.47 25.30 -3.78
CA PHE A 706 -1.13 25.93 -5.05
C PHE A 706 -0.40 24.97 -5.98
N SER A 707 0.57 24.20 -5.49
CA SER A 707 1.38 23.31 -6.33
C SER A 707 0.57 22.20 -7.01
N LEU A 708 -0.38 21.58 -6.31
CA LEU A 708 -1.24 20.55 -6.89
C LEU A 708 -2.36 21.15 -7.76
N THR A 709 -2.86 22.33 -7.40
CA THR A 709 -3.79 23.06 -8.26
C THR A 709 -3.10 23.44 -9.58
N ALA A 710 -1.86 23.92 -9.52
CA ALA A 710 -1.05 24.21 -10.70
C ALA A 710 -0.75 22.94 -11.50
N GLY A 711 -0.49 21.80 -10.84
CA GLY A 711 -0.31 20.51 -11.52
C GLY A 711 -1.54 20.10 -12.32
N MET A 712 -2.74 20.22 -11.74
CA MET A 712 -4.00 19.97 -12.44
C MET A 712 -4.19 20.90 -13.65
N VAL A 713 -3.89 22.19 -13.52
CA VAL A 713 -4.06 23.18 -14.59
C VAL A 713 -3.03 22.97 -15.71
N ASN A 714 -1.76 22.75 -15.37
CA ASN A 714 -0.67 22.58 -16.32
C ASN A 714 -0.83 21.32 -17.18
N GLN A 715 -1.48 20.28 -16.64
CA GLN A 715 -1.69 19.04 -17.37
C GLN A 715 -2.92 19.05 -18.27
N TYR A 716 -3.85 19.99 -18.11
CA TYR A 716 -5.06 19.98 -18.92
C TYR A 716 -4.73 20.10 -20.42
N PRO A 717 -5.24 19.22 -21.30
CA PRO A 717 -6.36 18.29 -21.11
C PRO A 717 -5.99 16.87 -20.68
N ALA A 718 -4.72 16.53 -20.41
CA ALA A 718 -4.31 15.20 -19.92
C ALA A 718 -4.85 14.88 -18.51
N TRP A 719 -4.68 13.62 -18.10
CA TRP A 719 -5.16 13.14 -16.80
C TRP A 719 -4.41 13.79 -15.63
N SER A 720 -5.17 14.16 -14.59
CA SER A 720 -4.65 14.51 -13.27
C SER A 720 -5.64 14.04 -12.20
N VAL A 721 -5.17 13.89 -10.95
CA VAL A 721 -6.04 13.50 -9.81
C VAL A 721 -7.23 14.45 -9.69
N GLY A 722 -6.98 15.77 -9.76
CA GLY A 722 -8.01 16.80 -9.71
C GLY A 722 -9.05 16.69 -10.82
N ARG A 723 -8.61 16.55 -12.08
CA ARG A 723 -9.52 16.39 -13.22
C ARG A 723 -10.39 15.13 -13.06
N SER A 724 -9.76 13.99 -12.70
CA SER A 724 -10.47 12.72 -12.51
C SER A 724 -11.54 12.77 -11.40
N ASN A 725 -11.25 13.44 -10.29
CA ASN A 725 -12.21 13.60 -9.19
C ASN A 725 -13.38 14.52 -9.57
N LEU A 726 -13.13 15.55 -10.38
CA LEU A 726 -14.19 16.43 -10.90
C LEU A 726 -15.07 15.72 -11.93
N ASP A 727 -14.47 14.88 -12.78
CA ASP A 727 -15.21 14.10 -13.78
C ASP A 727 -16.03 12.97 -13.15
N ALA A 728 -15.58 12.41 -12.02
CA ALA A 728 -16.35 11.44 -11.24
C ALA A 728 -17.69 12.01 -10.75
N LEU A 729 -17.77 13.31 -10.44
CA LEU A 729 -19.04 13.98 -10.09
C LEU A 729 -20.03 14.04 -11.26
N ARG A 730 -19.54 13.94 -12.50
CA ARG A 730 -20.33 13.92 -13.73
C ARG A 730 -20.70 12.49 -14.17
N GLY A 731 -20.37 11.48 -13.37
CA GLY A 731 -20.62 10.06 -13.66
C GLY A 731 -19.45 9.34 -14.33
N ASN A 732 -18.34 10.02 -14.66
CA ASN A 732 -17.17 9.38 -15.25
C ASN A 732 -16.16 8.96 -14.18
N GLY A 733 -16.47 7.87 -13.48
CA GLY A 733 -15.77 7.44 -12.27
C GLY A 733 -14.57 6.49 -12.45
N CYS A 734 -14.18 6.12 -13.69
CA CYS A 734 -13.18 5.07 -13.92
C CYS A 734 -11.71 5.53 -13.84
N GLY A 735 -11.45 6.76 -13.40
CA GLY A 735 -10.11 7.24 -13.11
C GLY A 735 -9.21 7.20 -14.34
N LEU A 736 -8.04 6.59 -14.21
CA LEU A 736 -6.99 6.55 -15.24
C LEU A 736 -7.32 5.60 -16.39
N ALA A 737 -8.28 4.66 -16.22
CA ALA A 737 -8.67 3.70 -17.25
C ALA A 737 -9.23 4.33 -18.53
N ASN A 738 -9.77 5.56 -18.44
CA ASN A 738 -10.31 6.28 -19.60
C ASN A 738 -9.25 7.04 -20.40
N ASP A 739 -8.09 7.31 -19.80
CA ASP A 739 -7.03 8.14 -20.39
C ASP A 739 -5.78 7.33 -20.75
N VAL A 740 -5.73 6.06 -20.36
CA VAL A 740 -4.74 5.13 -20.86
C VAL A 740 -5.27 4.51 -22.14
N LEU A 741 -4.53 4.71 -23.22
CA LEU A 741 -4.80 4.15 -24.53
C LEU A 741 -3.97 2.88 -24.73
N VAL A 742 -4.62 1.80 -25.19
CA VAL A 742 -4.06 0.46 -25.34
C VAL A 742 -4.04 0.08 -26.82
N GLU A 743 -2.92 -0.51 -27.25
CA GLU A 743 -2.73 -1.10 -28.58
C GLU A 743 -2.83 -2.63 -28.47
N GLU A 744 -4.02 -3.20 -28.68
CA GLU A 744 -4.24 -4.65 -28.52
C GLU A 744 -3.50 -5.51 -29.56
N SER A 745 -3.35 -5.00 -30.79
CA SER A 745 -2.72 -5.73 -31.89
C SER A 745 -1.63 -4.89 -32.57
N PRO A 746 -0.39 -4.89 -32.04
CA PRO A 746 0.70 -4.07 -32.56
C PRO A 746 1.09 -4.37 -34.02
N ASN A 747 0.78 -5.58 -34.50
CA ASN A 747 1.06 -5.99 -35.86
C ASN A 747 0.12 -5.34 -36.91
N ALA A 748 -1.09 -4.92 -36.52
CA ALA A 748 -2.09 -4.40 -37.45
C ALA A 748 -1.80 -2.96 -37.92
N GLY A 749 -1.06 -2.20 -37.12
CA GLY A 749 -0.69 -0.81 -37.42
C GLY A 749 0.58 -0.64 -38.24
N MET A 750 1.28 -1.71 -38.61
CA MET A 750 2.56 -1.66 -39.32
C MET A 750 2.43 -0.94 -40.66
N LEU A 751 3.28 0.06 -40.89
CA LEU A 751 3.25 0.81 -42.14
C LEU A 751 3.79 -0.05 -43.30
N GLN A 752 3.16 0.10 -44.46
CA GLN A 752 3.59 -0.59 -45.67
C GLN A 752 4.67 0.21 -46.40
N PRO A 753 5.77 -0.43 -46.81
CA PRO A 753 6.77 0.19 -47.66
C PRO A 753 6.19 0.46 -49.06
N ILE A 754 6.65 1.53 -49.71
CA ILE A 754 6.18 1.93 -51.04
C ILE A 754 6.98 1.20 -52.13
N ASP A 755 8.30 1.24 -52.04
CA ASP A 755 9.22 0.88 -53.13
C ASP A 755 10.04 -0.39 -52.85
N ALA A 756 9.77 -1.11 -51.74
CA ALA A 756 10.55 -2.29 -51.32
C ALA A 756 9.68 -3.38 -50.65
N PRO A 757 10.03 -4.67 -50.77
CA PRO A 757 9.37 -5.75 -50.01
C PRO A 757 9.56 -5.59 -48.51
N VAL A 758 8.57 -6.03 -47.71
CA VAL A 758 8.55 -5.89 -46.24
C VAL A 758 9.84 -6.38 -45.57
N GLY A 759 10.37 -7.54 -45.96
CA GLY A 759 11.59 -8.11 -45.35
C GLY A 759 12.87 -7.30 -45.59
N GLN A 760 12.93 -6.47 -46.64
CA GLN A 760 14.12 -5.69 -47.01
C GLN A 760 13.95 -4.18 -46.77
N ALA A 761 12.71 -3.71 -46.59
CA ALA A 761 12.38 -2.30 -46.51
C ALA A 761 13.09 -1.54 -45.37
N LEU A 762 13.44 -2.20 -44.27
CA LEU A 762 14.08 -1.54 -43.13
C LEU A 762 15.51 -1.09 -43.42
N ALA A 763 16.19 -1.69 -44.40
CA ALA A 763 17.58 -1.43 -44.74
C ALA A 763 17.80 -1.28 -46.26
N ALA A 764 16.80 -0.73 -46.96
CA ALA A 764 16.74 -0.71 -48.43
C ALA A 764 17.65 0.34 -49.08
N ASP A 765 17.71 1.57 -48.55
CA ASP A 765 18.44 2.68 -49.19
C ASP A 765 19.93 2.64 -48.83
N THR A 766 20.24 2.62 -47.52
CA THR A 766 21.61 2.54 -47.01
C THR A 766 21.66 1.52 -45.88
N ASN A 767 22.63 0.60 -45.94
CA ASN A 767 22.93 -0.30 -44.84
C ASN A 767 24.44 -0.47 -44.69
N ILE A 768 25.00 0.15 -43.65
CA ILE A 768 26.39 0.01 -43.23
C ILE A 768 26.35 -0.67 -41.86
N LEU A 769 26.75 -1.95 -41.81
CA LEU A 769 26.94 -2.74 -40.58
C LEU A 769 25.71 -2.92 -39.66
N PHE A 770 24.48 -2.68 -40.15
CA PHE A 770 23.29 -3.20 -39.49
C PHE A 770 23.02 -4.64 -39.95
N ASN A 771 22.75 -5.54 -38.99
CA ASN A 771 22.49 -6.95 -39.22
C ASN A 771 21.16 -7.40 -38.58
N PRO A 772 20.39 -8.32 -39.22
CA PRO A 772 19.19 -8.90 -38.60
C PRO A 772 19.40 -9.55 -37.22
N ASN A 773 20.61 -10.06 -36.95
CA ASN A 773 21.00 -10.66 -35.67
C ASN A 773 22.01 -9.79 -34.89
N GLY A 774 22.14 -8.50 -35.25
CA GLY A 774 23.01 -7.53 -34.57
C GLY A 774 22.38 -7.01 -33.29
N ILE A 775 21.95 -7.90 -32.40
CA ILE A 775 21.31 -7.61 -31.10
C ILE A 775 21.84 -8.63 -30.08
N PRO A 776 22.26 -8.21 -28.88
CA PRO A 776 22.60 -9.14 -27.82
C PRO A 776 21.44 -10.08 -27.47
N SER A 777 21.74 -11.31 -27.06
CA SER A 777 20.71 -12.26 -26.63
C SER A 777 20.05 -11.86 -25.31
N ASP A 778 20.71 -11.06 -24.49
CA ASP A 778 20.17 -10.47 -23.28
C ASP A 778 20.27 -8.94 -23.39
N VAL A 779 19.12 -8.29 -23.36
CA VAL A 779 18.97 -6.82 -23.40
C VAL A 779 18.20 -6.33 -22.18
N SER A 780 18.28 -7.05 -21.06
CA SER A 780 17.69 -6.64 -19.79
C SER A 780 18.04 -5.18 -19.45
N ALA A 781 17.06 -4.45 -18.92
CA ALA A 781 17.22 -3.05 -18.55
C ALA A 781 18.27 -2.91 -17.43
N ASP A 782 19.08 -1.84 -17.51
CA ASP A 782 20.00 -1.51 -16.43
C ASP A 782 19.24 -1.13 -15.16
N GLU A 783 19.71 -1.56 -13.98
CA GLU A 783 19.21 -1.02 -12.71
C GLU A 783 19.48 0.49 -12.66
N GLU A 784 18.45 1.30 -12.45
CA GLU A 784 18.58 2.74 -12.43
C GLU A 784 18.50 3.25 -10.99
N ASN A 785 19.64 3.69 -10.45
CA ASN A 785 19.73 4.27 -9.12
C ASN A 785 19.06 5.64 -9.07
N ASN A 786 17.73 5.68 -8.92
CA ASN A 786 17.02 6.92 -8.65
C ASN A 786 16.96 7.18 -7.13
N PRO A 787 17.56 8.28 -6.62
CA PRO A 787 17.51 8.65 -5.21
C PRO A 787 16.09 8.98 -4.70
N GLN A 788 15.07 9.03 -5.56
CA GLN A 788 13.67 9.27 -5.19
C GLN A 788 12.92 8.02 -4.72
N SER A 789 13.42 6.82 -5.01
CA SER A 789 12.86 5.59 -4.48
C SER A 789 13.40 5.36 -3.07
N SER A 790 12.53 5.31 -2.06
CA SER A 790 12.91 4.79 -0.75
C SER A 790 13.15 3.29 -0.91
N ASP A 791 14.28 2.79 -0.41
CA ASP A 791 14.49 1.34 -0.26
C ASP A 791 13.25 0.79 0.45
N SER A 792 12.54 -0.09 -0.26
CA SER A 792 11.21 -0.53 0.09
C SER A 792 11.24 -1.47 1.29
N PHE A 793 10.09 -2.06 1.59
CA PHE A 793 9.83 -2.94 2.74
C PHE A 793 10.89 -4.04 3.00
N VAL A 794 11.80 -4.34 2.09
CA VAL A 794 12.74 -5.46 2.20
C VAL A 794 14.16 -4.97 1.92
N GLN A 795 15.09 -5.22 2.85
CA GLN A 795 16.52 -5.05 2.61
C GLN A 795 16.90 -5.98 1.45
N ARG A 796 17.41 -5.41 0.34
CA ARG A 796 17.84 -6.18 -0.84
C ARG A 796 18.93 -7.17 -0.43
N ASP A 797 18.58 -8.45 -0.27
CA ASP A 797 19.55 -9.54 -0.26
C ASP A 797 20.12 -9.63 -1.69
N LYS A 798 21.41 -9.31 -1.85
CA LYS A 798 22.16 -9.22 -3.13
C LYS A 798 22.29 -10.55 -3.91
N GLY A 799 21.45 -11.55 -3.65
CA GLY A 799 21.63 -12.94 -4.12
C GLY A 799 20.44 -13.58 -4.85
N GLY A 800 19.31 -12.89 -5.02
CA GLY A 800 18.19 -13.37 -5.84
C GLY A 800 18.10 -12.55 -7.13
N ASN A 801 17.84 -13.20 -8.27
CA ASN A 801 17.69 -12.57 -9.59
C ASN A 801 17.13 -11.16 -9.47
N ASN A 802 17.99 -10.18 -9.75
CA ASN A 802 17.66 -8.78 -9.72
C ASN A 802 16.31 -8.56 -10.42
N ALA A 803 15.41 -7.84 -9.76
CA ALA A 803 14.31 -7.19 -10.46
C ALA A 803 14.91 -6.05 -11.30
N ASN A 804 15.69 -6.42 -12.33
CA ASN A 804 16.06 -5.52 -13.41
C ASN A 804 14.73 -4.92 -13.86
N GLY A 805 14.56 -3.60 -13.84
CA GLY A 805 13.29 -2.92 -14.12
C GLY A 805 12.73 -3.11 -15.54
N SER A 806 13.14 -4.18 -16.25
CA SER A 806 12.55 -4.65 -17.49
C SER A 806 11.17 -5.24 -17.25
N GLN A 807 10.30 -5.07 -18.24
CA GLN A 807 9.02 -5.75 -18.26
C GLN A 807 9.24 -7.13 -18.85
N GLU A 808 8.76 -8.18 -18.17
CA GLU A 808 8.86 -9.55 -18.69
C GLU A 808 8.45 -9.62 -20.17
N GLY A 809 9.37 -10.06 -21.04
CA GLY A 809 9.19 -10.10 -22.48
C GLY A 809 9.87 -8.98 -23.26
N THR A 810 10.54 -8.03 -22.61
CA THR A 810 11.36 -6.98 -23.26
C THR A 810 12.87 -7.18 -23.11
N GLU A 811 13.30 -8.24 -22.41
CA GLU A 811 14.71 -8.58 -22.15
C GLU A 811 15.43 -9.22 -23.35
N GLY A 812 14.72 -9.41 -24.48
CA GLY A 812 15.27 -10.05 -25.67
C GLY A 812 15.26 -11.58 -25.58
N GLY A 813 16.29 -12.20 -26.15
CA GLY A 813 16.41 -13.63 -26.34
C GLY A 813 16.43 -14.04 -27.81
N THR A 814 16.53 -15.34 -28.05
CA THR A 814 16.53 -15.93 -29.39
C THR A 814 15.36 -16.89 -29.58
N THR A 815 14.99 -17.10 -30.83
CA THR A 815 13.94 -18.01 -31.28
C THR A 815 14.55 -19.06 -32.21
N PHE A 816 13.93 -20.23 -32.33
CA PHE A 816 14.43 -21.31 -33.18
C PHE A 816 14.10 -21.10 -34.66
N ALA A 817 12.99 -20.43 -34.96
CA ALA A 817 12.55 -20.19 -36.34
C ALA A 817 12.99 -18.78 -36.79
N PRO A 818 13.58 -18.64 -37.99
CA PRO A 818 13.95 -17.33 -38.52
C PRO A 818 12.72 -16.49 -38.88
N GLY A 819 12.79 -15.19 -38.60
CA GLY A 819 11.79 -14.20 -39.04
C GLY A 819 11.92 -13.82 -40.52
N VAL A 820 11.13 -12.84 -40.95
CA VAL A 820 10.97 -12.41 -42.36
C VAL A 820 12.27 -11.98 -43.05
N ASN A 821 13.26 -11.51 -42.29
CA ASN A 821 14.59 -11.12 -42.79
C ASN A 821 15.72 -12.01 -42.26
N GLY A 822 15.40 -13.20 -41.75
CA GLY A 822 16.38 -14.16 -41.22
C GLY A 822 16.85 -13.90 -39.78
N SER A 823 16.24 -12.96 -39.07
CA SER A 823 16.54 -12.73 -37.65
C SER A 823 16.04 -13.88 -36.78
N LEU A 824 16.84 -14.26 -35.78
CA LEU A 824 16.50 -15.19 -34.71
C LEU A 824 16.16 -14.43 -33.42
N ALA A 825 16.20 -13.11 -33.39
CA ALA A 825 15.92 -12.33 -32.19
C ALA A 825 14.45 -12.47 -31.76
N ARG A 826 14.22 -12.56 -30.45
CA ARG A 826 12.88 -12.56 -29.87
C ARG A 826 12.34 -11.12 -29.86
N LEU A 827 11.20 -10.91 -30.50
CA LEU A 827 10.55 -9.60 -30.56
C LEU A 827 9.63 -9.34 -29.34
N PRO A 828 9.53 -8.08 -28.87
CA PRO A 828 8.68 -7.68 -27.75
C PRO A 828 7.21 -7.51 -28.17
N PHE A 829 6.32 -7.25 -27.21
CA PHE A 829 4.92 -6.83 -27.42
C PHE A 829 4.07 -7.75 -28.32
N ASP A 830 4.44 -9.03 -28.43
CA ASP A 830 3.82 -10.00 -29.35
C ASP A 830 3.90 -9.59 -30.84
N LEU A 831 4.96 -8.86 -31.21
CA LEU A 831 5.31 -8.62 -32.62
C LEU A 831 5.67 -9.93 -33.30
N LYS A 832 5.08 -10.19 -34.47
CA LYS A 832 5.24 -11.44 -35.21
C LYS A 832 6.53 -11.42 -36.04
N PRO A 833 7.52 -12.30 -35.76
CA PRO A 833 8.76 -12.36 -36.54
C PRO A 833 8.54 -12.65 -38.03
N GLU A 834 7.46 -13.35 -38.37
CA GLU A 834 7.07 -13.69 -39.75
C GLU A 834 6.71 -12.47 -40.62
N SER A 835 6.36 -11.34 -40.00
CA SER A 835 5.94 -10.12 -40.71
C SER A 835 6.73 -8.87 -40.34
N THR A 836 7.57 -8.93 -39.30
CA THR A 836 8.29 -7.77 -38.76
C THR A 836 9.79 -7.97 -38.91
N PRO A 837 10.46 -7.29 -39.87
CA PRO A 837 11.92 -7.31 -39.94
C PRO A 837 12.50 -6.55 -38.74
N VAL A 838 13.72 -6.91 -38.36
CA VAL A 838 14.49 -6.23 -37.32
C VAL A 838 15.93 -6.05 -37.80
N MET A 839 16.54 -4.92 -37.47
CA MET A 839 17.94 -4.64 -37.78
C MET A 839 18.61 -4.04 -36.54
N GLY A 840 19.83 -4.45 -36.24
CA GLY A 840 20.62 -3.85 -35.15
C GLY A 840 22.09 -3.65 -35.49
N SER A 841 22.74 -2.71 -34.79
CA SER A 841 24.15 -2.33 -34.99
C SER A 841 25.14 -3.04 -34.07
N TYR A 842 24.68 -3.89 -33.14
CA TYR A 842 25.56 -4.58 -32.20
C TYR A 842 26.52 -5.52 -32.93
N GLN A 843 27.82 -5.34 -32.67
CA GLN A 843 28.90 -6.12 -33.28
C GLN A 843 29.67 -6.89 -32.20
N VAL A 844 30.04 -8.13 -32.51
CA VAL A 844 30.94 -8.92 -31.66
C VAL A 844 32.39 -8.59 -32.05
N GLY A 845 33.16 -8.00 -31.13
CA GLY A 845 34.57 -7.65 -31.34
C GLY A 845 34.79 -6.15 -31.58
N SER A 846 35.58 -5.80 -32.61
CA SER A 846 35.91 -4.40 -32.91
C SER A 846 34.68 -3.66 -33.41
N GLN A 847 34.24 -2.65 -32.66
CA GLN A 847 33.14 -1.78 -33.06
C GLN A 847 33.55 -0.88 -34.22
N ARG A 848 32.61 -0.59 -35.11
CA ARG A 848 32.75 0.34 -36.24
C ARG A 848 31.44 1.06 -36.43
N ALA A 849 31.51 2.31 -36.89
CA ALA A 849 30.33 3.12 -37.15
C ALA A 849 29.34 2.40 -38.09
N ALA A 850 28.08 2.39 -37.71
CA ALA A 850 26.99 1.76 -38.43
C ALA A 850 25.94 2.81 -38.84
N ARG A 851 25.36 2.67 -40.03
CA ARG A 851 24.34 3.60 -40.55
C ARG A 851 23.27 2.85 -41.31
N LEU A 852 22.02 3.21 -41.07
CA LEU A 852 20.87 2.63 -41.74
C LEU A 852 19.91 3.72 -42.21
N GLN A 853 19.45 3.58 -43.45
CA GLN A 853 18.38 4.36 -44.03
C GLN A 853 17.35 3.40 -44.63
N SER A 854 16.11 3.49 -44.14
CA SER A 854 15.01 2.64 -44.61
C SER A 854 14.44 3.13 -45.94
N ALA A 855 13.65 2.27 -46.59
CA ALA A 855 12.73 2.68 -47.65
C ALA A 855 11.69 3.69 -47.14
N TRP A 856 10.98 4.32 -48.08
CA TRP A 856 9.80 5.13 -47.78
C TRP A 856 8.60 4.25 -47.41
N TYR A 857 7.97 4.57 -46.29
CA TYR A 857 6.71 3.99 -45.81
C TYR A 857 5.56 4.95 -46.06
N ARG A 858 4.42 4.41 -46.53
CA ARG A 858 3.21 5.21 -46.77
C ARG A 858 2.58 5.61 -45.45
N LEU A 859 2.36 6.91 -45.25
CA LEU A 859 1.65 7.43 -44.08
C LEU A 859 0.13 7.44 -44.37
N PRO A 860 -0.72 6.85 -43.52
CA PRO A 860 -2.17 6.95 -43.67
C PRO A 860 -2.65 8.39 -43.38
N PRO A 861 -3.89 8.75 -43.79
CA PRO A 861 -4.51 10.02 -43.40
C PRO A 861 -4.57 10.19 -41.87
N LYS A 862 -4.56 11.44 -41.39
CA LYS A 862 -4.70 11.73 -39.96
C LYS A 862 -6.09 11.30 -39.47
N ASP A 863 -6.12 10.64 -38.32
CA ASP A 863 -7.32 10.09 -37.68
C ASP A 863 -7.16 10.26 -36.17
N ALA A 864 -8.21 10.69 -35.49
CA ALA A 864 -8.24 10.89 -34.04
C ALA A 864 -7.97 9.60 -33.25
N THR A 865 -8.32 8.43 -33.80
CA THR A 865 -8.05 7.12 -33.16
C THR A 865 -6.61 6.64 -33.34
N LYS A 866 -5.84 7.34 -34.18
CA LYS A 866 -4.46 7.02 -34.54
C LYS A 866 -3.55 8.25 -34.36
N PRO A 867 -3.38 8.79 -33.14
CA PRO A 867 -2.67 10.06 -32.91
C PRO A 867 -1.14 9.95 -32.96
N LEU A 868 -0.57 8.74 -32.94
CA LEU A 868 0.87 8.51 -32.78
C LEU A 868 1.52 7.82 -33.99
N ILE A 869 2.83 7.98 -34.10
CA ILE A 869 3.72 7.05 -34.81
C ILE A 869 4.63 6.43 -33.78
N VAL A 870 4.80 5.11 -33.85
CA VAL A 870 5.55 4.31 -32.90
C VAL A 870 6.51 3.38 -33.64
N LEU A 871 7.68 3.11 -33.05
CA LEU A 871 8.54 1.99 -33.45
C LEU A 871 9.08 1.31 -32.20
N ALA A 872 9.30 -0.01 -32.28
CA ALA A 872 9.98 -0.73 -31.21
C ALA A 872 11.50 -0.62 -31.43
N ALA A 873 12.22 -0.19 -30.40
CA ALA A 873 13.67 -0.06 -30.41
C ALA A 873 14.29 -0.71 -29.18
N ALA A 874 15.55 -1.11 -29.29
CA ALA A 874 16.37 -1.57 -28.18
C ALA A 874 17.79 -1.00 -28.32
N GLY A 875 18.56 -1.05 -27.23
CA GLY A 875 19.93 -0.56 -27.17
C GLY A 875 20.09 0.76 -26.42
N ARG A 876 21.35 1.15 -26.21
CA ARG A 876 21.73 2.43 -25.61
C ARG A 876 22.10 3.37 -26.75
N PHE A 877 21.32 4.43 -26.90
CA PHE A 877 21.48 5.42 -27.95
C PHE A 877 20.86 6.75 -27.54
N ASP A 878 21.36 7.83 -28.14
CA ASP A 878 20.86 9.17 -27.94
C ASP A 878 19.66 9.47 -28.87
N PRO A 879 18.73 10.37 -28.47
CA PRO A 879 17.56 10.67 -29.29
C PRO A 879 17.86 11.17 -30.72
N TYR A 880 19.01 11.83 -30.95
CA TYR A 880 19.36 12.37 -32.27
C TYR A 880 19.88 11.30 -33.24
N GLU A 881 20.28 10.12 -32.74
CA GLU A 881 20.83 9.03 -33.53
C GLU A 881 19.75 8.27 -34.31
N LEU A 882 18.49 8.39 -33.90
CA LEU A 882 17.34 7.80 -34.59
C LEU A 882 16.28 8.86 -34.93
N GLN A 883 16.19 9.15 -36.22
CA GLN A 883 15.30 10.19 -36.75
C GLN A 883 14.31 9.62 -37.77
N VAL A 884 13.15 10.27 -37.87
CA VAL A 884 12.19 10.05 -38.94
C VAL A 884 12.20 11.24 -39.90
N GLN A 885 12.49 10.97 -41.17
CA GLN A 885 12.35 11.94 -42.25
C GLN A 885 10.98 11.82 -42.90
N PHE A 886 10.36 12.96 -43.21
CA PHE A 886 9.05 13.04 -43.84
C PHE A 886 9.13 13.77 -45.18
N ALA A 887 8.34 13.31 -46.14
CA ALA A 887 8.30 13.84 -47.50
C ALA A 887 6.87 13.91 -48.06
N ARG A 888 6.70 14.76 -49.07
CA ARG A 888 5.47 14.87 -49.87
C ARG A 888 5.36 13.72 -50.87
N GLU A 889 4.22 13.69 -51.56
CA GLU A 889 4.00 12.73 -52.64
C GLU A 889 4.89 12.95 -53.87
N ASP A 890 5.49 14.13 -54.04
CA ASP A 890 6.51 14.38 -55.08
C ASP A 890 7.92 13.89 -54.66
N GLY A 891 8.09 13.35 -53.44
CA GLY A 891 9.37 12.90 -52.90
C GLY A 891 10.21 14.01 -52.27
N LYS A 892 9.73 15.26 -52.23
CA LYS A 892 10.46 16.36 -51.60
C LYS A 892 10.48 16.21 -50.08
N VAL A 893 11.68 16.08 -49.52
CA VAL A 893 11.90 16.00 -48.07
C VAL A 893 11.55 17.33 -47.41
N MET A 894 10.76 17.26 -46.34
CA MET A 894 10.27 18.43 -45.61
C MET A 894 10.99 18.65 -44.28
N GLY A 895 11.63 17.60 -43.72
CA GLY A 895 12.38 17.69 -42.48
C GLY A 895 12.65 16.32 -41.86
N ALA A 896 13.33 16.35 -40.71
CA ALA A 896 13.60 15.19 -39.87
C ALA A 896 13.31 15.55 -38.40
N ILE A 897 12.72 14.62 -37.66
CA ILE A 897 12.42 14.78 -36.22
C ILE A 897 12.83 13.49 -35.49
N SER A 898 13.33 13.61 -34.27
CA SER A 898 13.64 12.46 -33.40
C SER A 898 12.39 11.95 -32.67
N PHE A 899 12.37 10.65 -32.37
CA PHE A 899 11.35 10.10 -31.48
C PHE A 899 11.62 10.48 -30.03
N ALA A 900 10.56 10.49 -29.22
CA ALA A 900 10.73 10.51 -27.78
C ALA A 900 10.99 9.09 -27.26
N ASP A 901 12.01 8.97 -26.42
CA ASP A 901 12.39 7.78 -25.69
C ASP A 901 12.13 7.98 -24.19
N LEU A 902 11.47 7.02 -23.55
CA LEU A 902 11.24 7.03 -22.10
C LEU A 902 12.08 5.99 -21.37
N GLY A 903 12.87 5.19 -22.09
CA GLY A 903 13.49 4.01 -21.52
C GLY A 903 12.49 2.87 -21.26
N PRO A 904 12.94 1.79 -20.59
CA PRO A 904 14.29 1.61 -20.08
C PRO A 904 15.30 1.15 -21.14
N SER A 905 16.53 1.65 -21.07
CA SER A 905 17.65 1.20 -21.92
C SER A 905 18.47 0.12 -21.20
N PRO A 906 19.07 -0.86 -21.91
CA PRO A 906 18.98 -1.14 -23.35
C PRO A 906 17.76 -1.98 -23.78
N ALA A 907 16.78 -2.23 -22.90
CA ALA A 907 15.65 -3.10 -23.20
C ALA A 907 14.76 -2.62 -24.35
N TRP A 908 13.98 -3.56 -24.89
CA TRP A 908 12.97 -3.24 -25.89
C TRP A 908 11.92 -2.27 -25.35
N ARG A 909 11.69 -1.20 -26.09
CA ARG A 909 10.77 -0.12 -25.73
C ARG A 909 10.13 0.50 -26.97
N ASN A 910 9.01 1.18 -26.78
CA ASN A 910 8.31 1.87 -27.86
C ASN A 910 8.73 3.34 -27.88
N LEU A 911 9.46 3.73 -28.92
CA LEU A 911 9.70 5.14 -29.21
C LEU A 911 8.47 5.73 -29.88
N ARG A 912 8.11 6.96 -29.51
CA ARG A 912 6.83 7.53 -29.92
C ARG A 912 6.94 9.00 -30.32
N MET A 913 6.12 9.38 -31.27
CA MET A 913 6.00 10.74 -31.78
C MET A 913 4.53 11.07 -32.06
N SER A 914 4.10 12.28 -31.69
CA SER A 914 2.77 12.76 -32.07
C SER A 914 2.71 13.04 -33.57
N ARG A 915 1.62 12.62 -34.22
CA ARG A 915 1.37 12.96 -35.63
C ARG A 915 1.07 14.44 -35.84
N ASP A 916 0.79 15.19 -34.78
CA ASP A 916 0.62 16.64 -34.85
C ASP A 916 1.94 17.37 -35.11
N ALA A 917 3.08 16.76 -34.75
CA ALA A 917 4.41 17.28 -35.06
C ALA A 917 4.75 17.16 -36.56
N ILE A 918 4.00 16.35 -37.32
CA ILE A 918 4.23 16.12 -38.75
C ILE A 918 3.36 17.08 -39.58
N PRO A 919 3.93 17.79 -40.58
CA PRO A 919 3.16 18.60 -41.52
C PRO A 919 2.04 17.81 -42.21
N THR A 920 0.91 18.46 -42.46
CA THR A 920 -0.26 17.81 -43.08
C THR A 920 -0.02 17.40 -44.53
N GLU A 921 0.95 18.00 -45.22
CA GLU A 921 1.31 17.64 -46.60
C GLU A 921 2.22 16.41 -46.71
N ALA A 922 2.73 15.89 -45.58
CA ALA A 922 3.58 14.71 -45.58
C ALA A 922 2.76 13.43 -45.83
N THR A 923 3.15 12.66 -46.84
CA THR A 923 2.47 11.40 -47.22
C THR A 923 3.36 10.18 -47.09
N ARG A 924 4.66 10.38 -46.84
CA ARG A 924 5.68 9.33 -46.73
C ARG A 924 6.63 9.61 -45.58
N ILE A 925 7.10 8.57 -44.90
CA ILE A 925 8.16 8.66 -43.88
C ILE A 925 9.26 7.63 -44.10
N ARG A 926 10.48 7.89 -43.64
CA ARG A 926 11.58 6.91 -43.58
C ARG A 926 12.40 7.08 -42.31
N LEU A 927 13.05 6.01 -41.87
CA LEU A 927 13.91 5.98 -40.70
C LEU A 927 15.37 6.23 -41.09
N LEU A 928 16.07 6.99 -40.26
CA LEU A 928 17.51 7.20 -40.28
C LEU A 928 18.08 6.81 -38.94
N ALA A 929 18.99 5.85 -38.92
CA ALA A 929 19.72 5.44 -37.73
C ALA A 929 21.23 5.61 -37.97
N THR A 930 21.92 6.28 -37.05
CA THR A 930 23.37 6.47 -37.08
C THR A 930 23.96 6.11 -35.74
N ASP A 931 24.89 5.17 -35.74
CA ASP A 931 25.63 4.72 -34.57
C ASP A 931 27.12 4.98 -34.85
N ASP A 932 27.64 6.08 -34.32
CA ASP A 932 29.04 6.48 -34.48
C ASP A 932 29.87 6.23 -33.19
N ASP A 933 29.26 5.76 -32.09
CA ASP A 933 29.95 5.41 -30.85
C ASP A 933 30.56 4.00 -30.96
N LEU A 934 31.81 3.86 -30.53
CA LEU A 934 32.55 2.60 -30.60
C LEU A 934 32.55 1.84 -29.26
N ALA A 935 31.82 2.33 -28.26
CA ALA A 935 31.62 1.62 -27.01
C ALA A 935 30.79 0.34 -27.24
N PRO A 936 31.24 -0.85 -26.82
CA PRO A 936 30.52 -2.11 -27.06
C PRO A 936 29.11 -2.19 -26.45
N GLN A 937 28.79 -1.29 -25.52
CA GLN A 937 27.49 -1.19 -24.86
C GLN A 937 26.53 -0.21 -25.56
N HIS A 938 27.05 0.62 -26.46
CA HIS A 938 26.27 1.53 -27.30
C HIS A 938 25.92 0.79 -28.59
N TRP A 939 24.64 0.70 -28.89
CA TRP A 939 24.13 0.05 -30.09
C TRP A 939 22.64 0.37 -30.24
N ILE A 940 22.12 0.21 -31.45
CA ILE A 940 20.74 0.52 -31.81
C ILE A 940 20.13 -0.71 -32.48
N ALA A 941 18.94 -1.11 -32.05
CA ALA A 941 18.08 -1.98 -32.83
C ALA A 941 16.71 -1.36 -33.04
N ILE A 942 16.14 -1.58 -34.23
CA ILE A 942 14.88 -0.96 -34.65
C ILE A 942 13.99 -1.95 -35.38
N THR A 943 12.68 -1.72 -35.29
CA THR A 943 11.63 -2.32 -36.15
C THR A 943 11.05 -1.26 -37.11
N PRO A 944 10.26 -1.65 -38.12
CA PRO A 944 9.53 -0.70 -38.94
C PRO A 944 8.60 0.21 -38.11
N PRO A 945 8.30 1.42 -38.61
CA PRO A 945 7.35 2.31 -37.98
C PRO A 945 5.92 1.79 -38.14
N ARG A 946 5.08 2.05 -37.14
CA ARG A 946 3.66 1.71 -37.12
C ARG A 946 2.82 2.86 -36.63
N VAL A 947 1.57 2.90 -37.06
CA VAL A 947 0.54 3.83 -36.59
C VAL A 947 -0.47 3.01 -35.77
N PRO A 948 -0.40 3.06 -34.43
CA PRO A 948 -1.21 2.21 -33.57
C PRO A 948 -2.68 2.58 -33.65
N SER A 949 -3.56 1.57 -33.61
CA SER A 949 -4.99 1.75 -33.40
C SER A 949 -5.26 1.70 -31.90
N LEU A 950 -5.70 2.81 -31.32
CA LEU A 950 -5.78 2.98 -29.87
C LEU A 950 -7.22 2.92 -29.36
N ARG A 951 -7.44 2.17 -28.28
CA ARG A 951 -8.69 2.12 -27.51
C ARG A 951 -8.41 2.39 -26.04
N THR A 952 -9.41 2.87 -25.28
CA THR A 952 -9.20 3.11 -23.85
C THR A 952 -9.01 1.80 -23.09
N LEU A 953 -8.23 1.82 -22.01
CA LEU A 953 -8.02 0.64 -21.16
C LEU A 953 -9.34 0.10 -20.60
N GLN A 954 -10.29 1.00 -20.27
CA GLN A 954 -11.62 0.61 -19.82
C GLN A 954 -12.38 -0.25 -20.85
N GLU A 955 -12.26 0.05 -22.14
CA GLU A 955 -12.89 -0.71 -23.21
C GLU A 955 -12.22 -2.05 -23.50
N VAL A 956 -10.91 -2.15 -23.27
CA VAL A 956 -10.11 -3.35 -23.55
C VAL A 956 -10.18 -4.34 -22.39
N VAL A 957 -9.89 -3.88 -21.17
CA VAL A 957 -9.84 -4.73 -19.98
C VAL A 957 -11.25 -4.96 -19.41
N GLY A 958 -12.13 -3.96 -19.50
CA GLY A 958 -13.50 -4.07 -19.00
C GLY A 958 -13.56 -4.44 -17.51
N SER A 959 -14.25 -5.54 -17.23
CA SER A 959 -14.48 -6.08 -15.87
C SER A 959 -13.84 -7.46 -15.63
N ASP A 960 -12.92 -7.85 -16.51
CA ASP A 960 -12.12 -9.06 -16.34
C ASP A 960 -11.37 -9.05 -14.98
N PRO A 961 -11.02 -10.23 -14.41
CA PRO A 961 -10.17 -10.29 -13.22
C PRO A 961 -8.78 -9.73 -13.52
N VAL A 962 -8.40 -8.68 -12.81
CA VAL A 962 -7.12 -7.99 -12.97
C VAL A 962 -6.26 -8.20 -11.73
N PHE A 963 -4.98 -8.49 -11.92
CA PHE A 963 -3.98 -8.28 -10.90
C PHE A 963 -3.60 -6.80 -10.86
N LEU A 964 -4.27 -6.03 -10.00
CA LEU A 964 -3.90 -4.65 -9.71
C LEU A 964 -2.76 -4.64 -8.70
N ASP A 965 -1.58 -4.14 -9.08
CA ASP A 965 -0.50 -3.89 -8.12
C ASP A 965 -1.00 -2.93 -7.03
N TRP A 966 -0.47 -3.05 -5.81
CA TRP A 966 -1.07 -2.39 -4.64
C TRP A 966 -1.09 -0.85 -4.69
N LEU A 967 -0.20 -0.23 -5.48
CA LEU A 967 -0.17 1.22 -5.68
C LEU A 967 -1.28 1.73 -6.60
N VAL A 968 -1.72 0.93 -7.58
CA VAL A 968 -2.55 1.42 -8.70
C VAL A 968 -4.05 1.36 -8.42
N GLY A 969 -4.48 0.68 -7.35
CA GLY A 969 -5.89 0.37 -7.10
C GLY A 969 -6.85 1.56 -7.07
N LEU A 970 -6.45 2.71 -6.50
CA LEU A 970 -7.31 3.91 -6.47
C LEU A 970 -7.37 4.64 -7.83
N ALA A 971 -6.37 4.46 -8.69
CA ALA A 971 -6.34 5.03 -10.04
C ALA A 971 -7.22 4.25 -11.03
N PHE A 972 -7.44 2.95 -10.76
CA PHE A 972 -8.25 2.03 -11.56
C PHE A 972 -9.45 1.47 -10.77
N PRO A 973 -10.38 2.33 -10.29
CA PRO A 973 -11.46 1.90 -9.41
C PRO A 973 -12.55 1.05 -10.09
N CYS A 974 -12.61 1.05 -11.43
CA CYS A 974 -13.59 0.27 -12.20
C CYS A 974 -13.11 -1.15 -12.49
N GLN A 975 -11.81 -1.36 -12.67
CA GLN A 975 -11.23 -2.70 -12.87
C GLN A 975 -11.47 -3.53 -11.60
N ARG A 976 -11.87 -4.79 -11.78
CA ARG A 976 -12.12 -5.70 -10.67
C ARG A 976 -10.83 -6.48 -10.36
N PRO A 977 -10.32 -6.43 -9.11
CA PRO A 977 -9.25 -7.35 -8.72
C PRO A 977 -9.73 -8.81 -8.80
N PHE A 978 -8.83 -9.77 -8.99
CA PHE A 978 -9.22 -11.17 -8.94
C PHE A 978 -9.66 -11.56 -7.52
N ASP A 979 -10.70 -12.40 -7.41
CA ASP A 979 -11.21 -12.82 -6.11
C ASP A 979 -10.46 -14.05 -5.56
N HIS A 980 -10.67 -14.37 -4.29
CA HIS A 980 -10.22 -15.64 -3.72
C HIS A 980 -11.27 -16.21 -2.78
N LYS A 981 -11.39 -17.54 -2.75
CA LYS A 981 -12.37 -18.24 -1.91
C LYS A 981 -11.87 -19.62 -1.54
N ASN A 982 -12.12 -20.03 -0.30
CA ASN A 982 -11.74 -21.37 0.21
C ASN A 982 -10.25 -21.71 -0.05
N GLY A 983 -9.37 -20.71 0.08
CA GLY A 983 -7.92 -20.85 -0.13
C GLY A 983 -7.46 -20.90 -1.60
N VAL A 984 -8.36 -20.81 -2.58
CA VAL A 984 -8.02 -20.78 -4.01
C VAL A 984 -8.30 -19.40 -4.60
N VAL A 985 -7.39 -18.89 -5.44
CA VAL A 985 -7.55 -17.59 -6.13
C VAL A 985 -8.16 -17.77 -7.52
N GLU A 986 -8.90 -16.77 -7.99
CA GLU A 986 -9.30 -16.63 -9.38
C GLU A 986 -8.07 -16.28 -10.23
N ILE A 987 -7.99 -16.79 -11.46
CA ILE A 987 -6.85 -16.58 -12.35
C ILE A 987 -6.98 -15.19 -13.02
N PRO A 988 -6.06 -14.24 -12.78
CA PRO A 988 -6.10 -12.95 -13.44
C PRO A 988 -5.77 -13.06 -14.93
N LYS A 989 -6.45 -12.26 -15.76
CA LYS A 989 -6.17 -12.16 -17.21
C LYS A 989 -5.24 -11.00 -17.56
N TRP A 990 -5.18 -10.00 -16.69
CA TRP A 990 -4.41 -8.78 -16.88
C TRP A 990 -3.64 -8.44 -15.62
N ARG A 991 -2.54 -7.70 -15.75
CA ARG A 991 -1.87 -7.02 -14.64
C ARG A 991 -1.68 -5.55 -14.97
N ILE A 992 -1.99 -4.68 -14.01
CA ILE A 992 -1.72 -3.24 -14.11
C ILE A 992 -0.64 -2.90 -13.09
N LEU A 993 0.45 -2.30 -13.57
CA LEU A 993 1.64 -1.96 -12.79
C LEU A 993 1.82 -0.44 -12.74
N PRO A 994 2.43 0.10 -11.67
CA PRO A 994 2.88 1.49 -11.65
C PRO A 994 4.02 1.74 -12.66
N ASP A 995 4.50 2.98 -12.72
CA ASP A 995 5.70 3.35 -13.49
C ASP A 995 6.91 2.49 -13.10
N ARG A 996 7.93 2.44 -13.95
CA ARG A 996 9.08 1.55 -13.77
C ARG A 996 9.68 1.60 -12.36
N PHE A 997 9.97 2.81 -11.85
CA PHE A 997 10.58 2.98 -10.53
C PHE A 997 9.62 2.54 -9.42
N GLY A 998 8.34 2.88 -9.58
CA GLY A 998 7.27 2.38 -8.72
C GLY A 998 7.24 0.85 -8.67
N ALA A 999 7.33 0.17 -9.81
CA ALA A 999 7.26 -1.27 -9.90
C ALA A 999 8.50 -1.95 -9.34
N GLU A 1000 9.70 -1.48 -9.69
CA GLU A 1000 10.99 -2.01 -9.22
C GLU A 1000 11.10 -1.93 -7.69
N ALA A 1001 10.77 -0.77 -7.11
CA ALA A 1001 10.83 -0.59 -5.67
C ALA A 1001 9.72 -1.36 -4.93
N ASN A 1002 8.49 -1.46 -5.48
CA ASN A 1002 7.32 -1.87 -4.70
C ASN A 1002 6.75 -3.25 -5.05
N SER A 1003 7.13 -3.88 -6.17
CA SER A 1003 6.78 -5.27 -6.49
C SER A 1003 7.28 -6.30 -5.46
N PRO A 1004 8.46 -6.12 -4.80
CA PRO A 1004 8.91 -7.01 -3.73
C PRO A 1004 7.94 -7.17 -2.54
N VAL A 1005 6.94 -6.30 -2.41
CA VAL A 1005 5.85 -6.48 -1.43
C VAL A 1005 5.02 -7.73 -1.74
N MET A 1006 4.87 -8.07 -3.02
CA MET A 1006 3.96 -9.13 -3.52
C MET A 1006 4.69 -10.39 -3.98
N ASP A 1007 5.99 -10.48 -3.76
CA ASP A 1007 6.86 -11.56 -4.23
C ASP A 1007 6.61 -12.92 -3.54
N TYR A 1008 7.28 -13.96 -4.04
CA TYR A 1008 7.24 -15.29 -3.46
C TYR A 1008 7.74 -15.33 -2.01
N LEU A 1009 8.78 -14.56 -1.68
CA LEU A 1009 9.33 -14.55 -0.32
C LEU A 1009 8.33 -13.97 0.68
N GLY A 1010 7.59 -12.94 0.29
CA GLY A 1010 6.50 -12.35 1.05
C GLY A 1010 5.23 -13.18 1.09
N GLY A 1011 5.06 -14.16 0.21
CA GLY A 1011 3.83 -14.94 0.07
C GLY A 1011 2.72 -14.19 -0.66
N GLY A 1012 3.07 -13.25 -1.54
CA GLY A 1012 2.10 -12.45 -2.29
C GLY A 1012 1.66 -13.10 -3.62
N PRO A 1013 0.74 -12.48 -4.37
CA PRO A 1013 0.22 -13.08 -5.60
C PRO A 1013 1.24 -13.27 -6.73
N LEU A 1014 2.35 -12.52 -6.76
CA LEU A 1014 3.36 -12.70 -7.81
C LEU A 1014 3.97 -14.10 -7.77
N GLY A 1015 4.18 -14.67 -6.58
CA GLY A 1015 4.71 -16.03 -6.47
C GLY A 1015 3.75 -17.12 -6.96
N ILE A 1016 2.47 -16.79 -7.20
CA ILE A 1016 1.47 -17.66 -7.83
C ILE A 1016 1.47 -17.45 -9.34
N THR A 1017 1.34 -16.20 -9.79
CA THR A 1017 1.25 -15.88 -11.22
C THR A 1017 2.53 -16.22 -11.97
N GLU A 1018 3.70 -16.06 -11.35
CA GLU A 1018 5.01 -16.43 -11.90
C GLU A 1018 5.12 -17.93 -12.27
N LEU A 1019 4.38 -18.79 -11.58
CA LEU A 1019 4.34 -20.22 -11.86
C LEU A 1019 3.24 -20.60 -12.86
N LEU A 1020 2.07 -19.96 -12.76
CA LEU A 1020 0.89 -20.36 -13.52
C LEU A 1020 0.77 -19.70 -14.89
N LEU A 1021 1.24 -18.45 -15.00
CA LEU A 1021 0.96 -17.54 -16.11
C LEU A 1021 2.25 -17.05 -16.76
N LYS A 1022 2.20 -16.89 -18.07
CA LYS A 1022 3.17 -16.12 -18.84
C LYS A 1022 2.66 -14.70 -19.01
N ALA A 1023 3.42 -13.71 -18.54
CA ALA A 1023 3.14 -12.30 -18.79
C ALA A 1023 3.58 -11.89 -20.19
N THR A 1024 2.82 -11.01 -20.83
CA THR A 1024 3.20 -10.38 -22.10
C THR A 1024 2.84 -8.89 -22.05
N PRO A 1025 3.79 -7.98 -22.25
CA PRO A 1025 3.56 -6.54 -22.11
C PRO A 1025 2.75 -6.05 -23.30
N VAL A 1026 1.75 -5.20 -23.03
CA VAL A 1026 0.90 -4.59 -24.05
C VAL A 1026 1.26 -3.12 -24.18
N PRO A 1027 1.51 -2.59 -25.39
CA PRO A 1027 1.84 -1.18 -25.56
C PRO A 1027 0.69 -0.28 -25.11
N THR A 1028 1.02 0.70 -24.28
CA THR A 1028 0.06 1.64 -23.72
C THR A 1028 0.61 3.07 -23.70
N TYR A 1029 -0.28 4.04 -23.82
CA TYR A 1029 0.07 5.45 -23.99
C TYR A 1029 -0.90 6.33 -23.18
N LEU A 1030 -0.37 7.31 -22.45
CA LEU A 1030 -1.20 8.25 -21.71
C LEU A 1030 -1.71 9.34 -22.67
N GLN A 1031 -3.03 9.46 -22.77
CA GLN A 1031 -3.68 10.41 -23.66
C GLN A 1031 -3.27 11.85 -23.32
N ASN A 1032 -2.82 12.59 -24.34
CA ASN A 1032 -2.38 13.99 -24.25
C ASN A 1032 -1.12 14.26 -23.38
N ASP A 1033 -0.52 13.24 -22.77
CA ASP A 1033 0.79 13.33 -22.10
C ASP A 1033 1.67 12.15 -22.57
N TRP A 1034 1.96 12.17 -23.88
CA TRP A 1034 2.62 11.08 -24.60
C TRP A 1034 4.02 10.76 -24.12
N PHE A 1035 4.65 11.63 -23.34
CA PHE A 1035 6.03 11.48 -22.88
C PHE A 1035 6.12 11.17 -21.39
N ARG A 1036 5.02 10.73 -20.78
CA ARG A 1036 4.98 10.23 -19.41
C ARG A 1036 4.94 8.70 -19.37
N ASP A 1037 5.71 8.14 -18.44
CA ASP A 1037 5.50 6.78 -17.97
C ASP A 1037 4.39 6.83 -16.90
N TRP A 1038 3.22 6.27 -17.24
CA TRP A 1038 2.10 6.17 -16.31
C TRP A 1038 2.12 4.85 -15.53
N GLY A 1039 2.90 3.87 -16.03
CA GLY A 1039 2.82 2.47 -15.67
C GLY A 1039 2.71 1.56 -16.89
N ALA A 1040 2.31 0.32 -16.62
CA ALA A 1040 2.30 -0.74 -17.64
C ALA A 1040 1.06 -1.64 -17.53
N LEU A 1041 0.70 -2.24 -18.67
CA LEU A 1041 -0.33 -3.26 -18.77
C LEU A 1041 0.31 -4.55 -19.30
N GLN A 1042 0.06 -5.67 -18.61
CA GLN A 1042 0.46 -6.99 -19.06
C GLN A 1042 -0.77 -7.87 -19.28
N LYS A 1043 -0.73 -8.66 -20.34
CA LYS A 1043 -1.68 -9.75 -20.58
C LYS A 1043 -1.11 -11.04 -19.99
N PHE A 1044 -1.92 -11.75 -19.23
CA PHE A 1044 -1.57 -13.07 -18.71
C PHE A 1044 -2.14 -14.19 -19.58
N THR A 1045 -1.31 -15.18 -19.87
CA THR A 1045 -1.70 -16.39 -20.59
C THR A 1045 -1.25 -17.62 -19.80
N PRO A 1046 -2.14 -18.57 -19.45
CA PRO A 1046 -1.74 -19.80 -18.79
C PRO A 1046 -0.78 -20.62 -19.66
N TYR A 1047 0.22 -21.27 -19.02
CA TYR A 1047 1.12 -22.19 -19.72
C TYR A 1047 0.36 -23.40 -20.32
N TYR A 1048 -0.61 -23.95 -19.58
CA TYR A 1048 -1.53 -25.00 -20.04
C TYR A 1048 -2.87 -24.36 -20.39
N LYS A 1049 -3.12 -24.13 -21.68
CA LYS A 1049 -4.32 -23.43 -22.18
C LYS A 1049 -5.60 -24.24 -22.00
N ASP A 1050 -5.49 -25.57 -22.04
CA ASP A 1050 -6.63 -26.49 -21.94
C ASP A 1050 -6.98 -26.86 -20.48
N ALA A 1051 -6.25 -26.31 -19.50
CA ALA A 1051 -6.51 -26.56 -18.09
C ALA A 1051 -7.77 -25.79 -17.62
N THR A 1052 -8.73 -26.50 -17.05
CA THR A 1052 -9.96 -25.91 -16.50
C THR A 1052 -9.83 -25.61 -15.01
N GLU A 1053 -10.70 -24.78 -14.44
CA GLU A 1053 -10.74 -24.59 -12.99
C GLU A 1053 -11.10 -25.89 -12.26
N ALA A 1054 -10.44 -26.14 -11.12
CA ALA A 1054 -10.67 -27.34 -10.34
C ALA A 1054 -11.99 -27.28 -9.56
N GLN A 1055 -12.74 -28.38 -9.56
CA GLN A 1055 -13.89 -28.55 -8.68
C GLN A 1055 -13.43 -28.95 -7.27
N LEU A 1056 -13.66 -28.09 -6.28
CA LEU A 1056 -13.31 -28.36 -4.88
C LEU A 1056 -14.43 -29.15 -4.19
N ARG A 1057 -14.06 -30.16 -3.40
CA ARG A 1057 -14.99 -30.81 -2.48
C ARG A 1057 -15.07 -29.98 -1.20
N LEU A 1058 -16.19 -29.30 -1.01
CA LEU A 1058 -16.45 -28.47 0.15
C LEU A 1058 -17.12 -29.28 1.26
N GLY A 1059 -16.87 -28.87 2.50
CA GLY A 1059 -17.49 -29.40 3.72
C GLY A 1059 -17.44 -28.35 4.82
N THR A 1060 -18.01 -28.66 5.99
CA THR A 1060 -17.93 -27.79 7.16
C THR A 1060 -17.55 -28.60 8.39
N THR A 1061 -16.81 -28.00 9.30
CA THR A 1061 -16.44 -28.63 10.57
C THR A 1061 -16.37 -27.59 11.69
N VAL A 1062 -16.65 -27.98 12.92
CA VAL A 1062 -16.59 -27.09 14.09
C VAL A 1062 -15.25 -27.29 14.79
N HIS A 1063 -14.50 -26.20 14.97
CA HIS A 1063 -13.23 -26.19 15.70
C HIS A 1063 -13.30 -25.30 16.94
N SER A 1064 -12.50 -25.62 17.94
CA SER A 1064 -12.35 -24.77 19.13
C SER A 1064 -11.51 -23.53 18.81
N GLY A 1065 -11.59 -22.48 19.64
CA GLY A 1065 -10.75 -21.28 19.48
C GLY A 1065 -9.25 -21.50 19.72
N LEU A 1066 -8.86 -22.73 20.13
CA LEU A 1066 -7.48 -23.15 20.39
C LEU A 1066 -6.94 -24.14 19.35
N TRP A 1067 -7.74 -24.52 18.37
CA TRP A 1067 -7.36 -25.51 17.37
C TRP A 1067 -6.38 -24.95 16.34
N THR A 1068 -5.53 -25.82 15.78
CA THR A 1068 -4.66 -25.51 14.64
C THR A 1068 -4.47 -26.75 13.75
N PRO A 1069 -4.43 -26.60 12.41
CA PRO A 1069 -4.13 -27.71 11.50
C PRO A 1069 -2.63 -27.98 11.37
N GLY A 1070 -1.76 -27.16 11.97
CA GLY A 1070 -0.31 -27.27 11.86
C GLY A 1070 0.38 -25.94 11.49
N PRO A 1071 1.71 -25.95 11.32
CA PRO A 1071 2.49 -24.75 11.08
C PRO A 1071 2.23 -24.14 9.69
N LEU A 1072 2.33 -22.82 9.62
CA LEU A 1072 2.36 -22.06 8.36
C LEU A 1072 3.77 -22.14 7.78
N ARG A 1073 3.88 -22.62 6.52
CA ARG A 1073 5.16 -22.73 5.83
C ARG A 1073 5.70 -21.35 5.49
N LYS A 1074 6.97 -21.10 5.80
CA LYS A 1074 7.70 -19.91 5.34
C LYS A 1074 8.38 -20.25 4.00
N SER A 1075 8.45 -19.27 3.11
CA SER A 1075 9.00 -19.40 1.75
C SER A 1075 10.53 -19.61 1.72
N ARG A 1076 11.25 -19.16 2.77
CA ARG A 1076 12.69 -19.37 2.99
C ARG A 1076 13.00 -20.77 3.50
#